data_AF-A0A2P5X257-F1
#
_entry.id   AF-A0A2P5X257-F1
#
_cell.length_a   1.000
_cell.length_b   1.000
_cell.length_c   1.000
_cell.angle_alpha   90.00
_cell.angle_beta   90.00
_cell.angle_gamma   90.00
#
_symmetry.space_group_name_H-M   'P 1'
#
loop_
_entity.id
_entity.type
_entity.pdbx_description
1 polymer ?
#
loop_
_entity_poly.entity_id
_entity_poly.type
_entity_poly.pdbx_seq_one_letter_code
_entity_poly.pdbx_strand_id
1 'polypeptide(L)'
;MGSLWIRVTIVIMISVLVLDAAKWSNGCWNEERTALLHLKSFFNLKMMEEGPDCCEWKWGWVECNVTTRRVTGIYLNVAKYYFNTKLNTSYLFNASIFLPFEDLRTLDLSYIGFAGSVENQGIEKLSKLRHLQNLSLAGNDLFTGSNLTDEIKLLSRMNSLEILDLSRTNMTNNYLSYLGGFSSLRSLTLQGNYLQGTVEIEDFYNLKKLDLSQNGIETLQSSYGSGRLINLQEIDLSYNLFDNNILAELGGCLNLKSLNLRENRLIGSIDVKEKRCFKKLNFLYLEALSTNGNTTLVSLLEAFPSVKTLFLRDNYFLNNTEVNQQLHVLRNVENLILDYTPLPFNFLESIGILTSLKTLSVYGCGLTGTLPTQGWCYLKSLEELSLRRNALGGEITSCLGNLTSLRYLDIAVNQFHVPLSFKSFANHSNLKVLLARGNKFVAEPATSQTWSPKFQLKVFDMSSSEIEEDGKLQLPNFLYYQYDLRYIDLSYCSYGGIGFPHWLVENNTRLEDLLLFSSSIVGPLFLPSHPNPNLKTFVLSYNQLQHEIPRNFCSIFPNLETLWLRGNALKSTIPVCLGGMQQLIYLDMAVNNLSGGIPKELAMSRSLVFLNLSLNTLSGKIFAPIYYFFNSLAVVLLRGNKFEGEIPDFSTISSTNLQVLDVGFNHLSGKLPKWLWKNTNLGRLDLSRNHFEGSIPMEFCNLVDLLFLDLSENHLSGTIPSCSNLQKITYVHLRKNKLSGPLSPVFNGSSLVTLDLSENSLTGEIPDWVGMLPNLSILLLKANQFDGELPVHFCRLYALSILDVSRNELSGRIPSCLTLFPWTKRDISHPFYNMIMYSAFRNVFAGSRLTIYNLISNKVYYNGELPSSQFYFLKYGAEYIEFPTKYRLYTYQGKILDLLSAIDLSCNQLTGTIPPGLGNLSEIRGLNLSHNNLIGAIPSTFSKLKQIESLDLSFNNLSGRIPTELTEMTALAVFSVAHNNLSGPLPDRKNQFGTFEENSYKGNPLLCGPPLNKSCGEGTPSASSSEEEHGPVDMGYFHISFAVSYGTIFLATVAVLYINPYWRRAWFKFVEDRSTACYFFIMDSLGRLPCFRRNM
;
A
#
# COMPACT_ATOMS: atom_id res chain seq x y z
N MET A 1 -31.69 -64.92 -43.10
CA MET A 1 -30.81 -64.07 -42.25
C MET A 1 -30.98 -62.55 -42.45
N GLY A 2 -31.54 -62.05 -43.57
CA GLY A 2 -31.69 -60.59 -43.79
C GLY A 2 -32.79 -59.85 -43.02
N SER A 3 -33.85 -60.54 -42.57
CA SER A 3 -34.99 -59.92 -41.85
C SER A 3 -34.69 -59.57 -40.37
N LEU A 4 -33.79 -60.33 -39.74
CA LEU A 4 -33.42 -60.10 -38.33
C LEU A 4 -32.50 -58.88 -38.18
N TRP A 5 -31.59 -58.67 -39.13
CA TRP A 5 -30.70 -57.50 -39.13
C TRP A 5 -31.47 -56.21 -39.34
N ILE A 6 -32.45 -56.15 -40.25
CA ILE A 6 -33.24 -54.93 -40.47
C ILE A 6 -34.07 -54.57 -39.23
N ARG A 7 -34.65 -55.55 -38.52
CA ARG A 7 -35.39 -55.30 -37.27
C ARG A 7 -34.48 -54.85 -36.13
N VAL A 8 -33.27 -55.41 -36.02
CA VAL A 8 -32.28 -54.99 -35.01
C VAL A 8 -31.77 -53.58 -35.32
N THR A 9 -31.49 -53.25 -36.58
CA THR A 9 -31.04 -51.89 -36.96
C THR A 9 -32.13 -50.86 -36.76
N ILE A 10 -33.41 -51.17 -37.05
CA ILE A 10 -34.54 -50.27 -36.79
C ILE A 10 -34.76 -50.08 -35.28
N VAL A 11 -34.65 -51.13 -34.47
CA VAL A 11 -34.76 -51.00 -33.00
C VAL A 11 -33.59 -50.21 -32.43
N ILE A 12 -32.36 -50.40 -32.91
CA ILE A 12 -31.19 -49.60 -32.50
C ILE A 12 -31.36 -48.15 -32.94
N MET A 13 -31.86 -47.90 -34.16
CA MET A 13 -32.05 -46.54 -34.68
C MET A 13 -33.19 -45.81 -33.95
N ILE A 14 -34.29 -46.50 -33.61
CA ILE A 14 -35.35 -45.95 -32.75
C ILE A 14 -34.85 -45.75 -31.32
N SER A 15 -34.02 -46.66 -30.78
CA SER A 15 -33.41 -46.50 -29.45
C SER A 15 -32.43 -45.33 -29.41
N VAL A 16 -31.65 -45.12 -30.48
CA VAL A 16 -30.72 -44.00 -30.66
C VAL A 16 -31.49 -42.69 -30.88
N LEU A 17 -32.60 -42.70 -31.63
CA LEU A 17 -33.47 -41.53 -31.80
C LEU A 17 -34.26 -41.20 -30.52
N VAL A 18 -34.64 -42.20 -29.71
CA VAL A 18 -35.24 -42.00 -28.38
C VAL A 18 -34.18 -41.54 -27.37
N LEU A 19 -32.93 -41.99 -27.48
CA LEU A 19 -31.80 -41.50 -26.68
C LEU A 19 -31.34 -40.09 -27.11
N ASP A 20 -31.41 -39.73 -28.39
CA ASP A 20 -31.13 -38.38 -28.90
C ASP A 20 -32.32 -37.43 -28.66
N ALA A 21 -33.56 -37.91 -28.68
CA ALA A 21 -34.72 -37.14 -28.21
C ALA A 21 -34.71 -36.96 -26.68
N ALA A 22 -34.20 -37.95 -25.91
CA ALA A 22 -33.96 -37.81 -24.48
C ALA A 22 -32.79 -36.85 -24.16
N LYS A 23 -31.82 -36.67 -25.07
CA LYS A 23 -30.76 -35.64 -24.96
C LYS A 23 -31.27 -34.21 -25.13
N TRP A 24 -32.51 -34.00 -25.59
CA TRP A 24 -33.16 -32.67 -25.61
C TRP A 24 -34.04 -32.39 -24.38
N SER A 25 -33.88 -33.16 -23.30
CA SER A 25 -34.46 -32.84 -21.98
C SER A 25 -33.43 -32.43 -20.93
N ASN A 26 -32.17 -32.20 -21.33
CA ASN A 26 -31.08 -31.83 -20.42
C ASN A 26 -30.96 -30.31 -20.22
N GLY A 27 -32.00 -29.69 -19.65
CA GLY A 27 -31.96 -28.29 -19.27
C GLY A 27 -33.04 -27.93 -18.26
N CYS A 28 -32.83 -26.87 -17.50
CA CYS A 28 -33.89 -26.26 -16.70
C CYS A 28 -35.13 -25.90 -17.53
N TRP A 29 -36.27 -25.77 -16.85
CA TRP A 29 -37.57 -25.57 -17.51
C TRP A 29 -37.57 -24.31 -18.38
N ASN A 30 -38.21 -24.36 -19.56
CA ASN A 30 -38.10 -23.31 -20.57
C ASN A 30 -38.61 -21.94 -20.08
N GLU A 31 -39.64 -21.94 -19.23
CA GLU A 31 -40.17 -20.73 -18.59
C GLU A 31 -39.17 -20.12 -17.59
N GLU A 32 -38.54 -20.94 -16.74
CA GLU A 32 -37.50 -20.53 -15.79
C GLU A 32 -36.24 -20.03 -16.53
N ARG A 33 -35.84 -20.73 -17.60
CA ARG A 33 -34.73 -20.31 -18.46
C ARG A 33 -34.98 -18.95 -19.10
N THR A 34 -36.19 -18.74 -19.62
CA THR A 34 -36.58 -17.46 -20.23
C THR A 34 -36.55 -16.33 -19.20
N ALA A 35 -37.04 -16.58 -17.99
CA ALA A 35 -36.98 -15.64 -16.88
C ALA A 35 -35.52 -15.31 -16.47
N LEU A 36 -34.63 -16.31 -16.43
CA LEU A 36 -33.20 -16.12 -16.15
C LEU A 36 -32.48 -15.31 -17.23
N LEU A 37 -32.80 -15.53 -18.50
CA LEU A 37 -32.26 -14.72 -19.61
C LEU A 37 -32.75 -13.27 -19.53
N HIS A 38 -33.99 -13.06 -19.09
CA HIS A 38 -34.52 -11.72 -18.87
C HIS A 38 -33.79 -11.02 -17.70
N LEU A 39 -33.52 -11.73 -16.60
CA LEU A 39 -32.68 -11.24 -15.50
C LEU A 39 -31.26 -10.88 -15.97
N LYS A 40 -30.61 -11.75 -16.78
CA LYS A 40 -29.29 -11.50 -17.37
C LYS A 40 -29.27 -10.21 -18.19
N SER A 41 -30.30 -10.00 -19.01
CA SER A 41 -30.47 -8.78 -19.81
C SER A 41 -30.67 -7.55 -18.92
N PHE A 42 -31.59 -7.64 -17.96
CA PHE A 42 -31.94 -6.55 -17.05
C PHE A 42 -30.72 -6.04 -16.25
N PHE A 43 -29.89 -6.94 -15.74
CA PHE A 43 -28.67 -6.61 -14.97
C PHE A 43 -27.40 -6.50 -15.82
N ASN A 44 -27.51 -6.59 -17.16
CA ASN A 44 -26.39 -6.47 -18.10
C ASN A 44 -25.21 -7.43 -17.81
N LEU A 45 -25.51 -8.70 -17.50
CA LEU A 45 -24.53 -9.72 -17.12
C LEU A 45 -23.85 -10.34 -18.37
N LYS A 46 -22.93 -9.59 -18.99
CA LYS A 46 -22.34 -9.88 -20.32
C LYS A 46 -21.37 -11.07 -20.44
N MET A 47 -20.86 -11.66 -19.35
CA MET A 47 -19.77 -12.67 -19.37
C MET A 47 -20.21 -14.11 -19.03
N MET A 48 -21.49 -14.44 -19.11
CA MET A 48 -21.99 -15.79 -18.82
C MET A 48 -21.94 -16.68 -20.06
N GLU A 49 -21.12 -17.74 -20.02
CA GLU A 49 -21.08 -18.80 -21.05
C GLU A 49 -22.46 -19.48 -21.19
N GLU A 50 -22.89 -19.69 -22.43
CA GLU A 50 -24.23 -20.16 -22.77
C GLU A 50 -24.22 -21.66 -23.08
N GLY A 51 -24.39 -22.46 -22.04
CA GLY A 51 -24.83 -23.85 -22.16
C GLY A 51 -26.36 -23.93 -22.27
N PRO A 52 -26.91 -25.01 -22.89
CA PRO A 52 -28.35 -25.23 -22.98
C PRO A 52 -29.00 -25.52 -21.61
N ASP A 53 -28.22 -26.01 -20.63
CA ASP A 53 -28.69 -26.27 -19.26
C ASP A 53 -28.33 -25.10 -18.33
N CYS A 54 -29.35 -24.37 -17.83
CA CYS A 54 -29.10 -23.29 -16.88
C CYS A 54 -28.66 -23.76 -15.49
N CYS A 55 -28.84 -25.04 -15.17
CA CYS A 55 -28.33 -25.64 -13.94
C CYS A 55 -26.83 -25.93 -13.98
N GLU A 56 -26.20 -25.86 -15.16
CA GLU A 56 -24.75 -25.99 -15.35
C GLU A 56 -24.07 -24.64 -15.62
N TRP A 57 -24.80 -23.53 -15.48
CA TRP A 57 -24.22 -22.21 -15.66
C TRP A 57 -23.08 -21.99 -14.68
N LYS A 58 -21.92 -21.62 -15.21
CA LYS A 58 -20.73 -21.31 -14.41
C LYS A 58 -21.03 -20.14 -13.44
N TRP A 59 -20.23 -20.04 -12.38
CA TRP A 59 -20.23 -18.94 -11.40
C TRP A 59 -21.27 -18.99 -10.27
N GLY A 60 -22.06 -20.07 -10.16
CA GLY A 60 -22.78 -20.43 -8.93
C GLY A 60 -23.90 -19.47 -8.49
N TRP A 61 -24.44 -18.68 -9.42
CA TRP A 61 -25.52 -17.71 -9.16
C TRP A 61 -26.93 -18.28 -9.37
N VAL A 62 -27.03 -19.50 -9.93
CA VAL A 62 -28.27 -20.28 -10.08
C VAL A 62 -28.04 -21.65 -9.43
N GLU A 63 -28.99 -22.09 -8.63
CA GLU A 63 -29.01 -23.41 -8.00
C GLU A 63 -30.28 -24.14 -8.41
N CYS A 64 -30.16 -25.42 -8.77
CA CYS A 64 -31.28 -26.25 -9.18
C CYS A 64 -31.43 -27.49 -8.30
N ASN A 65 -32.65 -28.02 -8.26
CA ASN A 65 -32.91 -29.34 -7.72
C ASN A 65 -32.26 -30.41 -8.64
N VAL A 66 -31.44 -31.27 -8.04
CA VAL A 66 -30.69 -32.32 -8.76
C VAL A 66 -31.60 -33.31 -9.49
N THR A 67 -32.81 -33.54 -8.98
CA THR A 67 -33.77 -34.52 -9.52
C THR A 67 -34.79 -33.89 -10.46
N THR A 68 -35.38 -32.74 -10.10
CA THR A 68 -36.46 -32.12 -10.90
C THR A 68 -35.95 -31.11 -11.93
N ARG A 69 -34.67 -30.70 -11.84
CA ARG A 69 -34.04 -29.65 -12.66
C ARG A 69 -34.75 -28.29 -12.61
N ARG A 70 -35.62 -28.08 -11.62
CA ARG A 70 -36.25 -26.79 -11.32
C ARG A 70 -35.27 -25.89 -10.57
N VAL A 71 -35.33 -24.59 -10.84
CA VAL A 71 -34.52 -23.58 -10.14
C VAL A 71 -34.98 -23.45 -8.70
N THR A 72 -34.07 -23.70 -7.75
CA THR A 72 -34.33 -23.64 -6.30
C THR A 72 -33.62 -22.46 -5.62
N GLY A 73 -32.58 -21.88 -6.23
CA GLY A 73 -31.85 -20.75 -5.67
C GLY A 73 -31.36 -19.76 -6.72
N ILE A 74 -31.46 -18.46 -6.41
CA ILE A 74 -30.94 -17.36 -7.25
C ILE A 74 -30.11 -16.42 -6.36
N TYR A 75 -28.85 -16.17 -6.75
CA TYR A 75 -27.87 -15.37 -5.99
C TYR A 75 -27.26 -14.25 -6.85
N LEU A 76 -27.93 -13.10 -6.93
CA LEU A 76 -27.52 -12.01 -7.82
C LEU A 76 -26.36 -11.16 -7.27
N ASN A 77 -26.17 -11.15 -5.95
CA ASN A 77 -25.00 -10.56 -5.29
C ASN A 77 -23.68 -11.18 -5.76
N VAL A 78 -23.66 -12.51 -5.93
CA VAL A 78 -22.52 -13.28 -6.45
C VAL A 78 -22.20 -12.85 -7.88
N ALA A 79 -23.22 -12.63 -8.72
CA ALA A 79 -23.02 -12.13 -10.07
C ALA A 79 -22.38 -10.73 -10.08
N LYS A 80 -22.80 -9.81 -9.21
CA LYS A 80 -22.17 -8.47 -9.10
C LYS A 80 -20.69 -8.57 -8.72
N TYR A 81 -20.35 -9.43 -7.75
CA TYR A 81 -18.98 -9.61 -7.27
C TYR A 81 -18.04 -10.16 -8.35
N TYR A 82 -18.46 -11.19 -9.09
CA TYR A 82 -17.61 -11.82 -10.11
C TYR A 82 -17.52 -11.01 -11.42
N PHE A 83 -18.54 -10.24 -11.78
CA PHE A 83 -18.59 -9.56 -13.07
C PHE A 83 -18.28 -8.05 -13.01
N ASN A 84 -17.98 -7.50 -11.83
CA ASN A 84 -17.58 -6.10 -11.60
C ASN A 84 -18.47 -5.10 -12.37
N THR A 85 -19.76 -5.38 -12.45
CA THR A 85 -20.70 -4.55 -13.20
C THR A 85 -21.03 -3.30 -12.37
N LYS A 86 -20.74 -2.12 -12.92
CA LYS A 86 -21.27 -0.84 -12.40
C LYS A 86 -22.79 -0.85 -12.59
N LEU A 87 -23.52 -1.37 -11.61
CA LEU A 87 -24.98 -1.22 -11.54
C LEU A 87 -25.29 0.21 -11.10
N ASN A 88 -26.03 0.94 -11.93
CA ASN A 88 -26.50 2.30 -11.66
C ASN A 88 -27.34 2.33 -10.37
N THR A 89 -27.20 3.36 -9.54
CA THR A 89 -27.92 3.54 -8.26
C THR A 89 -29.39 3.96 -8.42
N SER A 90 -30.05 3.58 -9.53
CA SER A 90 -31.38 4.09 -9.92
C SER A 90 -32.37 3.02 -10.37
N TYR A 91 -32.09 1.73 -10.15
CA TYR A 91 -33.02 0.66 -10.50
C TYR A 91 -34.13 0.51 -9.46
N LEU A 92 -35.39 0.47 -9.91
CA LEU A 92 -36.53 0.10 -9.08
C LEU A 92 -36.68 -1.42 -9.04
N PHE A 93 -36.96 -1.96 -7.86
CA PHE A 93 -37.16 -3.38 -7.64
C PHE A 93 -38.50 -3.87 -8.19
N ASN A 94 -38.47 -4.85 -9.09
CA ASN A 94 -39.65 -5.52 -9.62
C ASN A 94 -39.61 -7.01 -9.27
N ALA A 95 -40.44 -7.43 -8.32
CA ALA A 95 -40.49 -8.83 -7.88
C ALA A 95 -41.26 -9.74 -8.83
N SER A 96 -42.06 -9.19 -9.76
CA SER A 96 -42.87 -9.98 -10.69
C SER A 96 -42.03 -10.85 -11.62
N ILE A 97 -40.78 -10.44 -11.88
CA ILE A 97 -39.81 -11.18 -12.68
C ILE A 97 -39.42 -12.54 -12.08
N PHE A 98 -39.64 -12.74 -10.78
CA PHE A 98 -39.31 -13.99 -10.09
C PHE A 98 -40.48 -14.98 -10.01
N LEU A 99 -41.69 -14.57 -10.39
CA LEU A 99 -42.88 -15.43 -10.33
C LEU A 99 -42.81 -16.72 -11.18
N PRO A 100 -42.06 -16.77 -12.32
CA PRO A 100 -41.88 -18.03 -13.06
C PRO A 100 -41.12 -19.13 -12.29
N PHE A 101 -40.40 -18.79 -11.21
CA PHE A 101 -39.63 -19.76 -10.40
C PHE A 101 -40.48 -20.32 -9.26
N GLU A 102 -41.45 -21.19 -9.55
CA GLU A 102 -42.42 -21.62 -8.54
C GLU A 102 -41.80 -22.45 -7.40
N ASP A 103 -40.71 -23.19 -7.68
CA ASP A 103 -39.99 -24.04 -6.73
C ASP A 103 -38.86 -23.30 -5.99
N LEU A 104 -38.77 -21.98 -6.15
CA LEU A 104 -37.71 -21.16 -5.58
C LEU A 104 -37.73 -21.21 -4.05
N ARG A 105 -36.59 -21.57 -3.45
CA ARG A 105 -36.39 -21.66 -2.00
C ARG A 105 -35.48 -20.56 -1.47
N THR A 106 -34.47 -20.17 -2.24
CA THR A 106 -33.54 -19.10 -1.86
C THR A 106 -33.53 -17.99 -2.90
N LEU A 107 -33.68 -16.75 -2.43
CA LEU A 107 -33.54 -15.55 -3.25
C LEU A 107 -32.63 -14.55 -2.53
N ASP A 108 -31.41 -14.37 -3.05
CA ASP A 108 -30.43 -13.42 -2.53
C ASP A 108 -30.25 -12.25 -3.51
N LEU A 109 -30.80 -11.11 -3.11
CA LEU A 109 -30.79 -9.84 -3.83
C LEU A 109 -29.92 -8.80 -3.14
N SER A 110 -28.99 -9.22 -2.28
CA SER A 110 -28.19 -8.31 -1.47
C SER A 110 -27.26 -7.43 -2.29
N TYR A 111 -27.12 -6.16 -1.88
CA TYR A 111 -26.22 -5.15 -2.43
C TYR A 111 -26.31 -4.96 -3.94
N ILE A 112 -27.49 -5.15 -4.54
CA ILE A 112 -27.68 -4.92 -5.98
C ILE A 112 -27.65 -3.42 -6.28
N GLY A 113 -28.22 -2.60 -5.39
CA GLY A 113 -28.29 -1.14 -5.51
C GLY A 113 -29.68 -0.65 -5.95
N PHE A 114 -30.75 -1.33 -5.53
CA PHE A 114 -32.11 -0.85 -5.77
C PHE A 114 -32.39 0.44 -4.98
N ALA A 115 -33.12 1.37 -5.61
CA ALA A 115 -33.52 2.66 -5.05
C ALA A 115 -35.05 2.78 -5.07
N GLY A 116 -35.72 1.91 -4.31
CA GLY A 116 -37.17 1.78 -4.23
C GLY A 116 -37.73 0.56 -4.98
N SER A 117 -39.05 0.37 -4.86
CA SER A 117 -39.82 -0.71 -5.51
C SER A 117 -40.74 -0.16 -6.60
N VAL A 118 -41.02 -0.97 -7.63
CA VAL A 118 -42.02 -0.65 -8.64
C VAL A 118 -43.42 -0.79 -8.03
N GLU A 119 -44.24 0.25 -8.13
CA GLU A 119 -45.59 0.28 -7.58
C GLU A 119 -46.43 -0.91 -8.08
N ASN A 120 -47.10 -1.62 -7.16
CA ASN A 120 -47.91 -2.83 -7.44
C ASN A 120 -47.18 -4.01 -8.09
N GLN A 121 -45.85 -3.96 -8.19
CA GLN A 121 -44.98 -5.05 -8.66
C GLN A 121 -43.76 -5.24 -7.73
N GLY A 122 -43.81 -4.69 -6.53
CA GLY A 122 -42.72 -4.60 -5.57
C GLY A 122 -42.62 -5.82 -4.68
N ILE A 123 -42.11 -5.62 -3.46
CA ILE A 123 -41.84 -6.69 -2.48
C ILE A 123 -43.09 -7.55 -2.21
N GLU A 124 -44.28 -6.98 -2.27
CA GLU A 124 -45.53 -7.67 -2.00
C GLU A 124 -45.79 -8.86 -2.95
N LYS A 125 -45.24 -8.87 -4.17
CA LYS A 125 -45.40 -10.02 -5.10
C LYS A 125 -44.59 -11.24 -4.70
N LEU A 126 -43.52 -11.08 -3.92
CA LEU A 126 -42.76 -12.21 -3.40
C LEU A 126 -43.62 -13.13 -2.53
N SER A 127 -44.72 -12.62 -1.94
CA SER A 127 -45.71 -13.42 -1.20
C SER A 127 -46.35 -14.54 -2.03
N LYS A 128 -46.29 -14.48 -3.36
CA LYS A 128 -46.79 -15.54 -4.25
C LYS A 128 -45.84 -16.73 -4.36
N LEU A 129 -44.57 -16.59 -3.95
CA LEU A 129 -43.56 -17.66 -3.96
C LEU A 129 -43.71 -18.54 -2.71
N ARG A 130 -44.61 -19.52 -2.78
CA ARG A 130 -45.05 -20.33 -1.63
C ARG A 130 -43.98 -21.27 -1.06
N HIS A 131 -42.88 -21.49 -1.78
CA HIS A 131 -41.78 -22.35 -1.36
C HIS A 131 -40.55 -21.58 -0.90
N LEU A 132 -40.59 -20.24 -0.91
CA LEU A 132 -39.46 -19.41 -0.54
C LEU A 132 -39.18 -19.52 0.96
N GLN A 133 -37.97 -19.96 1.30
CA GLN A 133 -37.48 -20.20 2.65
C GLN A 133 -36.46 -19.15 3.08
N ASN A 134 -35.59 -18.72 2.17
CA ASN A 134 -34.50 -17.79 2.45
C ASN A 134 -34.62 -16.57 1.54
N LEU A 135 -34.71 -15.38 2.13
CA LEU A 135 -34.78 -14.11 1.41
C LEU A 135 -33.76 -13.12 1.99
N SER A 136 -32.82 -12.64 1.16
CA SER A 136 -31.98 -11.49 1.51
C SER A 136 -32.26 -10.32 0.57
N LEU A 137 -32.58 -9.17 1.15
CA LEU A 137 -32.75 -7.89 0.48
C LEU A 137 -31.70 -6.86 0.93
N ALA A 138 -30.66 -7.31 1.64
CA ALA A 138 -29.71 -6.46 2.34
C ALA A 138 -29.03 -5.41 1.44
N GLY A 139 -28.70 -4.24 1.98
CA GLY A 139 -27.91 -3.21 1.28
C GLY A 139 -28.61 -2.57 0.07
N ASN A 140 -29.95 -2.59 0.05
CA ASN A 140 -30.76 -1.92 -0.96
C ASN A 140 -31.68 -0.88 -0.30
N ASP A 141 -31.93 0.23 -0.99
CA ASP A 141 -32.78 1.30 -0.49
C ASP A 141 -34.25 1.05 -0.85
N LEU A 142 -34.83 -0.02 -0.28
CA LEU A 142 -36.18 -0.48 -0.62
C LEU A 142 -37.28 0.12 0.28
N PHE A 143 -36.91 0.74 1.40
CA PHE A 143 -37.85 1.11 2.48
C PHE A 143 -38.04 2.64 2.64
N THR A 144 -37.98 3.41 1.55
CA THR A 144 -38.06 4.89 1.55
C THR A 144 -39.39 5.49 1.05
N GLY A 145 -40.45 4.69 0.86
CA GLY A 145 -41.75 5.12 0.30
C GLY A 145 -42.96 5.09 1.25
N SER A 146 -44.04 5.81 0.92
CA SER A 146 -45.23 6.01 1.78
C SER A 146 -46.22 4.82 1.85
N ASN A 147 -46.18 3.86 0.91
CA ASN A 147 -47.09 2.69 0.86
C ASN A 147 -46.49 1.39 1.45
N LEU A 148 -45.30 1.47 2.02
CA LEU A 148 -44.47 0.33 2.41
C LEU A 148 -45.09 -0.55 3.52
N THR A 149 -45.87 0.05 4.41
CA THR A 149 -46.53 -0.65 5.51
C THR A 149 -47.46 -1.77 5.02
N ASP A 150 -48.19 -1.53 3.93
CA ASP A 150 -49.12 -2.53 3.40
C ASP A 150 -48.37 -3.62 2.60
N GLU A 151 -47.25 -3.29 1.97
CA GLU A 151 -46.37 -4.25 1.28
C GLU A 151 -45.72 -5.22 2.27
N ILE A 152 -45.18 -4.73 3.40
CA ILE A 152 -44.58 -5.57 4.46
C ILE A 152 -45.64 -6.45 5.11
N LYS A 153 -46.84 -5.91 5.40
CA LYS A 153 -47.96 -6.70 5.92
C LYS A 153 -48.33 -7.84 4.98
N LEU A 154 -48.36 -7.61 3.67
CA LEU A 154 -48.64 -8.66 2.69
C LEU A 154 -47.53 -9.71 2.64
N LEU A 155 -46.27 -9.29 2.69
CA LEU A 155 -45.12 -10.19 2.75
C LEU A 155 -45.14 -11.05 4.02
N SER A 156 -45.51 -10.47 5.17
CA SER A 156 -45.58 -11.17 6.47
C SER A 156 -46.55 -12.35 6.50
N ARG A 157 -47.45 -12.47 5.52
CA ARG A 157 -48.36 -13.63 5.37
C ARG A 157 -47.68 -14.88 4.81
N MET A 158 -46.40 -14.81 4.46
CA MET A 158 -45.65 -15.97 3.97
C MET A 158 -45.37 -16.95 5.11
N ASN A 159 -45.96 -18.14 5.01
CA ASN A 159 -45.78 -19.21 5.98
C ASN A 159 -44.58 -20.12 5.68
N SER A 160 -43.85 -19.90 4.59
CA SER A 160 -42.69 -20.73 4.19
C SER A 160 -41.35 -20.14 4.61
N LEU A 161 -41.30 -18.84 4.91
CA LEU A 161 -40.05 -18.10 5.09
C LEU A 161 -39.41 -18.43 6.44
N GLU A 162 -38.19 -18.96 6.42
CA GLU A 162 -37.41 -19.35 7.60
C GLU A 162 -36.27 -18.37 7.89
N ILE A 163 -35.65 -17.78 6.87
CA ILE A 163 -34.54 -16.83 6.98
C ILE A 163 -34.88 -15.55 6.23
N LEU A 164 -34.82 -14.42 6.93
CA LEU A 164 -35.03 -13.09 6.37
C LEU A 164 -33.88 -12.17 6.76
N ASP A 165 -33.22 -11.60 5.75
CA ASP A 165 -32.15 -10.62 5.92
C ASP A 165 -32.54 -9.28 5.27
N LEU A 166 -32.73 -8.28 6.12
CA LEU A 166 -33.08 -6.90 5.77
C LEU A 166 -31.99 -5.95 6.31
N SER A 167 -30.73 -6.37 6.29
CA SER A 167 -29.63 -5.53 6.76
C SER A 167 -29.45 -4.30 5.87
N ARG A 168 -29.24 -3.11 6.45
CA ARG A 168 -28.98 -1.86 5.71
C ARG A 168 -30.03 -1.55 4.64
N THR A 169 -31.30 -1.69 5.01
CA THR A 169 -32.43 -1.40 4.12
C THR A 169 -33.22 -0.17 4.54
N ASN A 170 -32.70 0.64 5.46
CA ASN A 170 -33.32 1.84 6.01
C ASN A 170 -34.58 1.56 6.88
N MET A 171 -34.68 0.38 7.49
CA MET A 171 -35.79 0.08 8.40
C MET A 171 -35.77 0.96 9.67
N THR A 172 -36.97 1.34 10.12
CA THR A 172 -37.22 2.09 11.37
C THR A 172 -38.19 1.30 12.27
N ASN A 173 -38.32 1.69 13.54
CA ASN A 173 -39.13 0.99 14.53
C ASN A 173 -40.57 0.70 14.07
N ASN A 174 -41.19 1.62 13.32
CA ASN A 174 -42.59 1.52 12.89
C ASN A 174 -42.87 0.30 11.98
N TYR A 175 -41.86 -0.21 11.28
CA TYR A 175 -42.02 -1.33 10.35
C TYR A 175 -41.81 -2.69 11.01
N LEU A 176 -41.16 -2.72 12.17
CA LEU A 176 -40.74 -3.96 12.84
C LEU A 176 -41.95 -4.78 13.34
N SER A 177 -42.98 -4.13 13.85
CA SER A 177 -44.19 -4.78 14.36
C SER A 177 -44.92 -5.62 13.30
N TYR A 178 -44.77 -5.28 12.01
CA TYR A 178 -45.36 -6.05 10.92
C TYR A 178 -44.58 -7.32 10.56
N LEU A 179 -43.31 -7.42 10.96
CA LEU A 179 -42.51 -8.64 10.78
C LEU A 179 -42.92 -9.75 11.75
N GLY A 180 -43.65 -9.45 12.82
CA GLY A 180 -44.21 -10.45 13.72
C GLY A 180 -45.19 -11.44 13.05
N GLY A 181 -45.71 -11.10 11.87
CA GLY A 181 -46.60 -11.97 11.09
C GLY A 181 -45.96 -13.22 10.49
N PHE A 182 -44.62 -13.26 10.36
CA PHE A 182 -43.92 -14.39 9.75
C PHE A 182 -43.87 -15.61 10.68
N SER A 183 -44.89 -16.44 10.61
CA SER A 183 -45.07 -17.59 11.52
C SER A 183 -43.96 -18.65 11.45
N SER A 184 -43.23 -18.79 10.34
CA SER A 184 -42.16 -19.80 10.18
C SER A 184 -40.75 -19.26 10.40
N LEU A 185 -40.60 -17.97 10.72
CA LEU A 185 -39.30 -17.32 10.76
C LEU A 185 -38.43 -17.84 11.90
N ARG A 186 -37.20 -18.23 11.56
CA ARG A 186 -36.19 -18.78 12.47
C ARG A 186 -34.96 -17.90 12.58
N SER A 187 -34.63 -17.14 11.53
CA SER A 187 -33.51 -16.21 11.53
C SER A 187 -33.95 -14.88 10.95
N LEU A 188 -33.67 -13.81 11.68
CA LEU A 188 -33.95 -12.43 11.27
C LEU A 188 -32.70 -11.58 11.45
N THR A 189 -32.26 -10.93 10.37
CA THR A 189 -31.12 -10.01 10.38
C THR A 189 -31.59 -8.61 10.00
N LEU A 190 -31.38 -7.65 10.91
CA LEU A 190 -31.74 -6.23 10.79
C LEU A 190 -30.51 -5.33 11.00
N GLN A 191 -29.31 -5.85 10.72
CA GLN A 191 -28.06 -5.15 10.94
C GLN A 191 -28.01 -3.82 10.17
N GLY A 192 -27.49 -2.75 10.78
CA GLY A 192 -27.16 -1.53 10.04
C GLY A 192 -28.37 -0.72 9.57
N ASN A 193 -29.48 -0.77 10.32
CA ASN A 193 -30.70 -0.01 10.03
C ASN A 193 -30.82 1.23 10.94
N TYR A 194 -31.97 1.90 10.92
CA TYR A 194 -32.28 3.07 11.74
C TYR A 194 -33.22 2.72 12.91
N LEU A 195 -33.08 1.52 13.48
CA LEU A 195 -33.79 1.19 14.72
C LEU A 195 -33.17 1.99 15.86
N GLN A 196 -33.96 2.68 16.67
CA GLN A 196 -33.43 3.56 17.71
C GLN A 196 -34.32 3.67 18.95
N GLY A 197 -33.73 4.03 20.09
CA GLY A 197 -34.46 4.17 21.36
C GLY A 197 -35.02 2.83 21.84
N THR A 198 -36.26 2.82 22.32
CA THR A 198 -36.96 1.59 22.73
C THR A 198 -37.56 0.87 21.53
N VAL A 199 -37.22 -0.41 21.37
CA VAL A 199 -37.71 -1.25 20.27
C VAL A 199 -38.58 -2.37 20.82
N GLU A 200 -39.81 -2.46 20.31
CA GLU A 200 -40.74 -3.53 20.64
C GLU A 200 -40.49 -4.75 19.73
N ILE A 201 -40.28 -5.91 20.34
CA ILE A 201 -39.99 -7.19 19.65
C ILE A 201 -41.10 -8.22 19.89
N GLU A 202 -42.34 -7.74 19.88
CA GLU A 202 -43.52 -8.58 20.04
C GLU A 202 -43.67 -9.52 18.83
N ASP A 203 -44.10 -10.76 19.09
CA ASP A 203 -44.51 -11.76 18.09
C ASP A 203 -43.47 -12.65 17.38
N PHE A 204 -42.17 -12.60 17.72
CA PHE A 204 -41.15 -13.49 17.14
C PHE A 204 -40.96 -14.86 17.84
N TYR A 205 -42.04 -15.61 18.04
CA TYR A 205 -42.04 -16.84 18.88
C TYR A 205 -41.13 -17.98 18.39
N ASN A 206 -40.95 -18.12 17.07
CA ASN A 206 -40.21 -19.22 16.46
C ASN A 206 -38.75 -18.91 16.16
N LEU A 207 -38.32 -17.69 16.49
CA LEU A 207 -37.02 -17.18 16.16
C LEU A 207 -35.93 -17.89 16.99
N LYS A 208 -34.89 -18.35 16.29
CA LYS A 208 -33.69 -18.96 16.86
C LYS A 208 -32.48 -18.04 16.77
N LYS A 209 -32.44 -17.18 15.76
CA LYS A 209 -31.37 -16.21 15.55
C LYS A 209 -31.93 -14.81 15.27
N LEU A 210 -31.40 -13.82 15.98
CA LEU A 210 -31.75 -12.41 15.82
C LEU A 210 -30.48 -11.57 15.77
N ASP A 211 -30.33 -10.75 14.73
CA ASP A 211 -29.24 -9.80 14.62
C ASP A 211 -29.82 -8.38 14.50
N LEU A 212 -29.57 -7.56 15.52
CA LEU A 212 -29.95 -6.15 15.62
C LEU A 212 -28.71 -5.24 15.63
N SER A 213 -27.55 -5.76 15.20
CA SER A 213 -26.28 -5.04 15.32
C SER A 213 -26.23 -3.76 14.47
N GLN A 214 -25.35 -2.81 14.83
CA GLN A 214 -25.16 -1.54 14.09
C GLN A 214 -26.46 -0.73 13.95
N ASN A 215 -27.20 -0.55 15.04
CA ASN A 215 -28.39 0.32 15.10
C ASN A 215 -28.18 1.38 16.22
N GLY A 216 -29.22 2.11 16.59
CA GLY A 216 -29.23 3.07 17.69
C GLY A 216 -30.11 2.66 18.88
N ILE A 217 -30.27 1.35 19.12
CA ILE A 217 -31.23 0.82 20.09
C ILE A 217 -30.70 1.01 21.52
N GLU A 218 -31.56 1.49 22.41
CA GLU A 218 -31.27 1.69 23.83
C GLU A 218 -31.88 0.59 24.72
N THR A 219 -33.04 0.05 24.34
CA THR A 219 -33.84 -0.85 25.20
C THR A 219 -34.73 -1.77 24.34
N LEU A 220 -34.91 -3.03 24.75
CA LEU A 220 -35.86 -3.96 24.15
C LEU A 220 -37.09 -4.11 25.05
N GLN A 221 -38.25 -3.63 24.59
CA GLN A 221 -39.48 -3.71 25.38
C GLN A 221 -40.35 -4.90 24.95
N SER A 222 -40.90 -5.61 25.94
CA SER A 222 -41.94 -6.62 25.75
C SER A 222 -43.08 -6.39 26.76
N SER A 223 -44.31 -6.17 26.27
CA SER A 223 -45.47 -5.83 27.12
C SER A 223 -45.89 -6.90 28.14
N TYR A 224 -45.34 -8.13 28.09
CA TYR A 224 -45.65 -9.23 29.01
C TYR A 224 -44.43 -9.88 29.66
N GLY A 225 -43.28 -9.19 29.68
CA GLY A 225 -42.01 -9.76 30.09
C GLY A 225 -41.45 -10.72 29.04
N SER A 226 -40.14 -10.95 29.08
CA SER A 226 -39.31 -11.63 28.06
C SER A 226 -39.68 -13.08 27.71
N GLY A 227 -40.80 -13.60 28.20
CA GLY A 227 -41.29 -14.97 28.04
C GLY A 227 -41.73 -15.37 26.63
N ARG A 228 -41.50 -14.55 25.58
CA ARG A 228 -41.88 -14.85 24.19
C ARG A 228 -40.72 -15.15 23.23
N LEU A 229 -39.46 -14.88 23.62
CA LEU A 229 -38.25 -15.24 22.85
C LEU A 229 -37.60 -16.54 23.33
N ILE A 230 -38.39 -17.45 23.90
CA ILE A 230 -37.92 -18.68 24.55
C ILE A 230 -37.10 -19.60 23.64
N ASN A 231 -37.29 -19.50 22.31
CA ASN A 231 -36.61 -20.34 21.33
C ASN A 231 -35.28 -19.77 20.83
N LEU A 232 -34.96 -18.53 21.21
CA LEU A 232 -33.77 -17.84 20.75
C LEU A 232 -32.50 -18.55 21.23
N GLN A 233 -31.57 -18.77 20.30
CA GLN A 233 -30.28 -19.45 20.51
C GLN A 233 -29.10 -18.51 20.25
N GLU A 234 -29.24 -17.57 19.33
CA GLU A 234 -28.21 -16.61 18.98
C GLU A 234 -28.81 -15.21 18.92
N ILE A 235 -28.18 -14.25 19.60
CA ILE A 235 -28.54 -12.84 19.48
C ILE A 235 -27.30 -11.98 19.31
N ASP A 236 -27.33 -11.11 18.31
CA ASP A 236 -26.31 -10.08 18.09
C ASP A 236 -26.91 -8.69 18.33
N LEU A 237 -26.41 -8.01 19.35
CA LEU A 237 -26.81 -6.67 19.77
C LEU A 237 -25.64 -5.69 19.65
N SER A 238 -24.56 -6.06 18.97
CA SER A 238 -23.33 -5.25 18.93
C SER A 238 -23.52 -3.90 18.25
N TYR A 239 -22.69 -2.92 18.61
CA TYR A 239 -22.78 -1.54 18.07
C TYR A 239 -24.18 -0.94 18.22
N ASN A 240 -24.66 -0.90 19.45
CA ASN A 240 -25.91 -0.25 19.86
C ASN A 240 -25.64 0.60 21.11
N LEU A 241 -26.71 1.07 21.77
CA LEU A 241 -26.64 1.95 22.94
C LEU A 241 -27.14 1.24 24.21
N PHE A 242 -27.20 -0.09 24.24
CA PHE A 242 -27.72 -0.86 25.37
C PHE A 242 -26.90 -0.64 26.65
N ASP A 243 -27.60 -0.46 27.76
CA ASP A 243 -27.04 -0.46 29.12
C ASP A 243 -27.25 -1.82 29.82
N ASN A 244 -26.94 -1.92 31.12
CA ASN A 244 -27.05 -3.18 31.85
C ASN A 244 -28.47 -3.76 31.94
N ASN A 245 -29.52 -2.97 31.70
CA ASN A 245 -30.91 -3.44 31.78
C ASN A 245 -31.23 -4.48 30.69
N ILE A 246 -30.49 -4.48 29.58
CA ILE A 246 -30.63 -5.46 28.50
C ILE A 246 -30.52 -6.90 29.00
N LEU A 247 -29.74 -7.14 30.06
CA LEU A 247 -29.56 -8.49 30.60
C LEU A 247 -30.80 -8.99 31.36
N ALA A 248 -31.53 -8.09 32.01
CA ALA A 248 -32.83 -8.41 32.59
C ALA A 248 -33.87 -8.65 31.49
N GLU A 249 -33.84 -7.85 30.42
CA GLU A 249 -34.70 -8.03 29.25
C GLU A 249 -34.44 -9.34 28.51
N LEU A 250 -33.21 -9.86 28.55
CA LEU A 250 -32.88 -11.18 28.00
C LEU A 250 -33.14 -12.34 28.96
N GLY A 251 -33.57 -12.05 30.20
CA GLY A 251 -33.87 -13.04 31.25
C GLY A 251 -34.84 -14.15 30.83
N GLY A 252 -35.73 -13.92 29.87
CA GLY A 252 -36.63 -14.97 29.36
C GLY A 252 -36.00 -15.99 28.40
N CYS A 253 -34.79 -15.75 27.90
CA CYS A 253 -34.18 -16.50 26.79
C CYS A 253 -33.44 -17.77 27.24
N LEU A 254 -34.16 -18.75 27.80
CA LEU A 254 -33.58 -19.97 28.40
C LEU A 254 -32.76 -20.88 27.46
N ASN A 255 -32.89 -20.68 26.14
CA ASN A 255 -32.19 -21.48 25.11
C ASN A 255 -30.98 -20.78 24.48
N LEU A 256 -30.62 -19.58 24.97
CA LEU A 256 -29.56 -18.78 24.39
C LEU A 256 -28.19 -19.47 24.52
N LYS A 257 -27.48 -19.60 23.40
CA LYS A 257 -26.16 -20.22 23.24
C LYS A 257 -25.08 -19.22 22.86
N SER A 258 -25.44 -18.15 22.15
CA SER A 258 -24.53 -17.07 21.74
C SER A 258 -25.15 -15.71 22.00
N LEU A 259 -24.37 -14.81 22.61
CA LEU A 259 -24.74 -13.43 22.91
C LEU A 259 -23.59 -12.51 22.52
N ASN A 260 -23.84 -11.59 21.59
CA ASN A 260 -22.89 -10.56 21.22
C ASN A 260 -23.37 -9.18 21.70
N LEU A 261 -22.58 -8.56 22.58
CA LEU A 261 -22.84 -7.26 23.20
C LEU A 261 -21.71 -6.26 22.94
N ARG A 262 -20.80 -6.55 21.99
CA ARG A 262 -19.67 -5.69 21.63
C ARG A 262 -20.11 -4.23 21.40
N GLU A 263 -19.29 -3.27 21.83
CA GLU A 263 -19.48 -1.84 21.54
C GLU A 263 -20.88 -1.33 21.96
N ASN A 264 -21.21 -1.53 23.24
CA ASN A 264 -22.43 -1.03 23.90
C ASN A 264 -22.08 -0.21 25.16
N ARG A 265 -23.08 0.37 25.83
CA ARG A 265 -22.95 1.24 27.00
C ARG A 265 -23.15 0.49 28.33
N LEU A 266 -22.58 -0.72 28.44
CA LEU A 266 -22.69 -1.53 29.67
C LEU A 266 -21.85 -0.92 30.81
N ILE A 267 -22.51 -0.46 31.89
CA ILE A 267 -21.90 0.32 32.99
C ILE A 267 -22.19 -0.33 34.35
N GLY A 268 -21.19 -0.57 35.20
CA GLY A 268 -21.36 -0.96 36.62
C GLY A 268 -21.55 -2.46 36.87
N SER A 269 -21.98 -2.82 38.10
CA SER A 269 -22.24 -4.21 38.50
C SER A 269 -23.53 -4.73 37.86
N ILE A 270 -23.47 -5.88 37.19
CA ILE A 270 -24.67 -6.57 36.71
C ILE A 270 -25.34 -7.21 37.93
N ASP A 271 -26.46 -6.65 38.41
CA ASP A 271 -27.19 -7.22 39.54
C ASP A 271 -28.07 -8.40 39.07
N VAL A 272 -27.59 -9.63 39.26
CA VAL A 272 -28.19 -10.83 38.65
C VAL A 272 -29.12 -11.55 39.63
N LYS A 273 -30.35 -11.04 39.80
CA LYS A 273 -31.45 -11.84 40.39
C LYS A 273 -31.89 -13.00 39.48
N GLU A 274 -31.37 -13.09 38.25
CA GLU A 274 -31.81 -14.03 37.21
C GLU A 274 -30.71 -14.96 36.66
N LYS A 275 -29.83 -15.50 37.53
CA LYS A 275 -28.78 -16.50 37.17
C LYS A 275 -29.32 -17.77 36.48
N ARG A 276 -30.64 -17.94 36.36
CA ARG A 276 -31.29 -19.10 35.72
C ARG A 276 -31.27 -19.05 34.19
N CYS A 277 -31.02 -17.89 33.59
CA CYS A 277 -31.42 -17.61 32.20
C CYS A 277 -30.33 -17.93 31.18
N PHE A 278 -29.07 -17.67 31.52
CA PHE A 278 -27.91 -17.91 30.62
C PHE A 278 -27.26 -19.29 30.79
N LYS A 279 -27.96 -20.30 31.33
CA LYS A 279 -27.38 -21.62 31.65
C LYS A 279 -26.88 -22.42 30.43
N LYS A 280 -27.33 -22.09 29.23
CA LYS A 280 -26.90 -22.71 27.96
C LYS A 280 -25.95 -21.84 27.16
N LEU A 281 -25.61 -20.65 27.67
CA LEU A 281 -24.79 -19.68 26.97
C LEU A 281 -23.37 -20.21 26.89
N ASN A 282 -22.88 -20.39 25.68
CA ASN A 282 -21.58 -20.98 25.38
C ASN A 282 -20.60 -19.94 24.81
N PHE A 283 -21.10 -19.04 23.97
CA PHE A 283 -20.35 -17.97 23.32
C PHE A 283 -20.81 -16.61 23.84
N LEU A 284 -19.86 -15.79 24.29
CA LEU A 284 -20.13 -14.45 24.80
C LEU A 284 -19.10 -13.47 24.23
N TYR A 285 -19.58 -12.41 23.58
CA TYR A 285 -18.76 -11.34 23.03
C TYR A 285 -19.04 -10.05 23.78
N LEU A 286 -18.00 -9.52 24.43
CA LEU A 286 -18.04 -8.35 25.30
C LEU A 286 -16.89 -7.41 24.95
N GLU A 287 -16.63 -7.20 23.65
CA GLU A 287 -15.50 -6.38 23.19
C GLU A 287 -15.82 -4.88 23.35
N ALA A 288 -14.80 -4.07 23.69
CA ALA A 288 -14.87 -2.61 23.80
C ALA A 288 -16.03 -2.08 24.67
N LEU A 289 -16.14 -2.54 25.93
CA LEU A 289 -17.17 -2.06 26.83
C LEU A 289 -16.87 -0.64 27.34
N SER A 290 -17.85 0.26 27.25
CA SER A 290 -17.78 1.60 27.85
C SER A 290 -18.03 1.52 29.36
N THR A 291 -16.97 1.34 30.15
CA THR A 291 -17.06 1.24 31.62
C THR A 291 -16.85 2.58 32.32
N ASN A 292 -17.52 2.80 33.45
CA ASN A 292 -17.33 3.99 34.31
C ASN A 292 -16.22 3.81 35.36
N GLY A 293 -15.31 2.84 35.18
CA GLY A 293 -14.19 2.57 36.09
C GLY A 293 -14.47 1.65 37.29
N ASN A 294 -15.75 1.32 37.59
CA ASN A 294 -16.12 0.46 38.73
C ASN A 294 -16.43 -1.01 38.34
N THR A 295 -16.30 -1.37 37.06
CA THR A 295 -16.61 -2.73 36.57
C THR A 295 -15.47 -3.69 36.88
N THR A 296 -15.78 -4.79 37.59
CA THR A 296 -14.82 -5.88 37.89
C THR A 296 -15.11 -7.13 37.06
N LEU A 297 -14.10 -7.97 36.83
CA LEU A 297 -14.25 -9.25 36.12
C LEU A 297 -15.28 -10.17 36.81
N VAL A 298 -15.31 -10.14 38.15
CA VAL A 298 -16.31 -10.88 38.95
C VAL A 298 -17.72 -10.36 38.66
N SER A 299 -17.94 -9.05 38.78
CA SER A 299 -19.26 -8.45 38.52
C SER A 299 -19.76 -8.65 37.10
N LEU A 300 -18.85 -8.84 36.14
CA LEU A 300 -19.18 -9.08 34.74
C LEU A 300 -19.61 -10.53 34.49
N LEU A 301 -18.94 -11.50 35.11
CA LEU A 301 -19.09 -12.93 34.76
C LEU A 301 -19.95 -13.74 35.73
N GLU A 302 -20.31 -13.19 36.89
CA GLU A 302 -21.32 -13.79 37.76
C GLU A 302 -22.67 -14.05 37.05
N ALA A 303 -22.97 -13.30 35.98
CA ALA A 303 -24.15 -13.46 35.15
C ALA A 303 -24.09 -14.65 34.19
N PHE A 304 -22.89 -15.15 33.85
CA PHE A 304 -22.69 -16.05 32.72
C PHE A 304 -21.91 -17.33 33.10
N PRO A 305 -22.45 -18.17 34.00
CA PRO A 305 -21.69 -19.27 34.62
C PRO A 305 -21.35 -20.44 33.67
N SER A 306 -21.99 -20.55 32.51
CA SER A 306 -21.81 -21.67 31.55
C SER A 306 -20.92 -21.34 30.35
N VAL A 307 -20.42 -20.10 30.25
CA VAL A 307 -19.65 -19.65 29.09
C VAL A 307 -18.36 -20.46 28.95
N LYS A 308 -18.12 -20.96 27.74
CA LYS A 308 -16.88 -21.66 27.39
C LYS A 308 -15.99 -20.84 26.46
N THR A 309 -16.57 -19.99 25.62
CA THR A 309 -15.84 -19.13 24.69
C THR A 309 -16.17 -17.68 25.00
N LEU A 310 -15.16 -16.93 25.42
CA LEU A 310 -15.31 -15.56 25.89
C LEU A 310 -14.38 -14.62 25.10
N PHE A 311 -14.98 -13.62 24.46
CA PHE A 311 -14.27 -12.53 23.78
C PHE A 311 -14.37 -11.26 24.61
N LEU A 312 -13.22 -10.74 25.00
CA LEU A 312 -13.03 -9.55 25.84
C LEU A 312 -12.05 -8.57 25.20
N ARG A 313 -11.99 -8.49 23.87
CA ARG A 313 -11.08 -7.59 23.16
C ARG A 313 -11.30 -6.11 23.52
N ASP A 314 -10.25 -5.31 23.43
CA ASP A 314 -10.31 -3.85 23.60
C ASP A 314 -10.91 -3.38 24.96
N ASN A 315 -10.76 -4.17 26.03
CA ASN A 315 -11.32 -3.84 27.36
C ASN A 315 -10.30 -3.25 28.34
N TYR A 316 -10.23 -1.92 28.40
CA TYR A 316 -9.23 -1.20 29.20
C TYR A 316 -9.36 -1.37 30.73
N PHE A 317 -10.53 -1.74 31.24
CA PHE A 317 -10.74 -1.93 32.69
C PHE A 317 -9.98 -3.14 33.26
N LEU A 318 -9.48 -4.04 32.41
CA LEU A 318 -8.68 -5.19 32.82
C LEU A 318 -7.22 -4.82 33.15
N ASN A 319 -6.82 -3.57 32.91
CA ASN A 319 -5.49 -3.04 33.23
C ASN A 319 -5.36 -2.64 34.72
N ASN A 320 -5.72 -3.55 35.62
CA ASN A 320 -5.59 -3.36 37.07
C ASN A 320 -4.99 -4.64 37.70
N THR A 321 -4.10 -4.48 38.67
CA THR A 321 -3.49 -5.58 39.44
C THR A 321 -4.50 -6.50 40.13
N GLU A 322 -5.70 -6.00 40.45
CA GLU A 322 -6.77 -6.81 41.07
C GLU A 322 -7.34 -7.89 40.14
N VAL A 323 -7.21 -7.75 38.82
CA VAL A 323 -7.76 -8.72 37.85
C VAL A 323 -7.24 -10.14 38.10
N ASN A 324 -5.98 -10.27 38.52
CA ASN A 324 -5.32 -11.54 38.78
C ASN A 324 -5.97 -12.30 39.95
N GLN A 325 -6.49 -11.59 40.95
CA GLN A 325 -7.19 -12.19 42.10
C GLN A 325 -8.59 -12.70 41.70
N GLN A 326 -9.14 -12.17 40.61
CA GLN A 326 -10.48 -12.43 40.14
C GLN A 326 -10.56 -13.53 39.07
N LEU A 327 -9.42 -14.00 38.53
CA LEU A 327 -9.39 -14.99 37.44
C LEU A 327 -10.13 -16.29 37.75
N HIS A 328 -10.31 -16.66 39.02
CA HIS A 328 -11.04 -17.87 39.43
C HIS A 328 -12.47 -17.96 38.86
N VAL A 329 -13.10 -16.84 38.50
CA VAL A 329 -14.43 -16.82 37.87
C VAL A 329 -14.43 -17.37 36.43
N LEU A 330 -13.27 -17.38 35.77
CA LEU A 330 -13.08 -17.89 34.41
C LEU A 330 -12.75 -19.39 34.35
N ARG A 331 -12.73 -20.12 35.47
CA ARG A 331 -12.24 -21.51 35.56
C ARG A 331 -12.92 -22.55 34.65
N ASN A 332 -14.07 -22.21 34.07
CA ASN A 332 -14.83 -23.07 33.15
C ASN A 332 -14.63 -22.67 31.68
N VAL A 333 -13.98 -21.53 31.42
CA VAL A 333 -13.73 -21.02 30.07
C VAL A 333 -12.70 -21.91 29.38
N GLU A 334 -13.02 -22.37 28.18
CA GLU A 334 -12.14 -23.16 27.34
C GLU A 334 -11.40 -22.27 26.32
N ASN A 335 -12.01 -21.18 25.85
CA ASN A 335 -11.42 -20.27 24.87
C ASN A 335 -11.54 -18.82 25.36
N LEU A 336 -10.40 -18.17 25.62
CA LEU A 336 -10.33 -16.82 26.16
C LEU A 336 -9.56 -15.89 25.21
N ILE A 337 -10.23 -14.83 24.73
CA ILE A 337 -9.69 -13.88 23.77
C ILE A 337 -9.67 -12.47 24.33
N LEU A 338 -8.47 -11.96 24.53
CA LEU A 338 -8.17 -10.69 25.18
C LEU A 338 -7.43 -9.74 24.23
N ASP A 339 -7.46 -9.96 22.92
CA ASP A 339 -6.69 -9.16 21.98
C ASP A 339 -6.90 -7.65 22.16
N TYR A 340 -5.82 -6.89 22.06
CA TYR A 340 -5.76 -5.43 22.27
C TYR A 340 -6.30 -4.95 23.63
N THR A 341 -6.38 -5.84 24.62
CA THR A 341 -6.75 -5.51 26.00
C THR A 341 -5.48 -5.26 26.82
N PRO A 342 -5.26 -4.07 27.38
CA PRO A 342 -4.10 -3.85 28.23
C PRO A 342 -4.20 -4.71 29.51
N LEU A 343 -3.16 -5.49 29.80
CA LEU A 343 -3.12 -6.43 30.92
C LEU A 343 -1.91 -6.16 31.83
N PRO A 344 -2.00 -6.44 33.15
CA PRO A 344 -0.86 -6.28 34.05
C PRO A 344 0.27 -7.26 33.72
N PHE A 345 1.52 -6.86 33.96
CA PHE A 345 2.71 -7.63 33.56
C PHE A 345 2.76 -9.06 34.14
N ASN A 346 2.20 -9.28 35.34
CA ASN A 346 2.15 -10.58 36.03
C ASN A 346 0.90 -11.40 35.69
N PHE A 347 0.12 -11.01 34.68
CA PHE A 347 -1.08 -11.73 34.27
C PHE A 347 -0.80 -13.20 33.92
N LEU A 348 0.28 -13.48 33.17
CA LEU A 348 0.66 -14.83 32.77
C LEU A 348 1.08 -15.72 33.98
N GLU A 349 1.52 -15.15 35.10
CA GLU A 349 1.79 -15.92 36.32
C GLU A 349 0.48 -16.40 36.96
N SER A 350 -0.58 -15.62 36.85
CA SER A 350 -1.84 -15.83 37.57
C SER A 350 -2.82 -16.72 36.80
N ILE A 351 -2.65 -16.85 35.48
CA ILE A 351 -3.60 -17.58 34.61
C ILE A 351 -3.59 -19.10 34.80
N GLY A 352 -2.64 -19.65 35.55
CA GLY A 352 -2.52 -21.08 35.82
C GLY A 352 -3.73 -21.75 36.45
N ILE A 353 -4.62 -20.97 37.08
CA ILE A 353 -5.88 -21.45 37.65
C ILE A 353 -6.89 -21.89 36.58
N LEU A 354 -6.72 -21.46 35.32
CA LEU A 354 -7.66 -21.71 34.22
C LEU A 354 -7.35 -23.00 33.46
N THR A 355 -7.24 -24.12 34.16
CA THR A 355 -6.80 -25.41 33.58
C THR A 355 -7.71 -25.99 32.49
N SER A 356 -8.93 -25.45 32.33
CA SER A 356 -9.87 -25.79 31.25
C SER A 356 -9.50 -25.17 29.90
N LEU A 357 -8.59 -24.18 29.87
CA LEU A 357 -8.24 -23.47 28.66
C LEU A 357 -7.64 -24.39 27.60
N LYS A 358 -8.24 -24.32 26.41
CA LYS A 358 -7.78 -24.87 25.14
C LYS A 358 -7.25 -23.79 24.22
N THR A 359 -7.83 -22.59 24.27
CA THR A 359 -7.35 -21.45 23.48
C THR A 359 -7.14 -20.22 24.35
N LEU A 360 -6.00 -19.56 24.17
CA LEU A 360 -5.66 -18.28 24.77
C LEU A 360 -5.07 -17.35 23.71
N SER A 361 -5.67 -16.17 23.54
CA SER A 361 -5.08 -15.09 22.73
C SER A 361 -4.97 -13.81 23.56
N VAL A 362 -3.74 -13.31 23.68
CA VAL A 362 -3.37 -12.03 24.31
C VAL A 362 -2.58 -11.19 23.31
N TYR A 363 -3.05 -11.15 22.07
CA TYR A 363 -2.42 -10.38 21.00
C TYR A 363 -2.46 -8.88 21.33
N GLY A 364 -1.34 -8.16 21.25
CA GLY A 364 -1.38 -6.69 21.40
C GLY A 364 -1.75 -6.16 22.80
N CYS A 365 -1.54 -6.94 23.86
CA CYS A 365 -2.01 -6.62 25.22
C CYS A 365 -1.04 -5.79 26.08
N GLY A 366 0.12 -5.38 25.54
CA GLY A 366 1.14 -4.67 26.32
C GLY A 366 1.96 -5.59 27.25
N LEU A 367 2.00 -6.89 26.96
CA LEU A 367 2.86 -7.91 27.58
C LEU A 367 4.31 -7.41 27.72
N THR A 368 4.92 -7.35 28.92
CA THR A 368 6.36 -7.04 29.08
C THR A 368 7.06 -8.05 29.99
N GLY A 369 8.39 -8.12 29.96
CA GLY A 369 9.17 -9.04 30.80
C GLY A 369 9.40 -10.40 30.14
N THR A 370 9.75 -11.42 30.94
CA THR A 370 10.02 -12.78 30.44
C THR A 370 8.83 -13.72 30.69
N LEU A 371 8.75 -14.83 29.94
CA LEU A 371 7.75 -15.85 30.22
C LEU A 371 7.95 -16.45 31.63
N PRO A 372 6.90 -16.53 32.47
CA PRO A 372 7.04 -17.03 33.83
C PRO A 372 7.31 -18.54 33.86
N THR A 373 7.98 -19.02 34.93
CA THR A 373 8.32 -20.45 35.10
C THR A 373 7.26 -21.25 35.86
N GLN A 374 6.22 -20.57 36.39
CA GLN A 374 5.11 -21.16 37.12
C GLN A 374 3.79 -20.49 36.71
N GLY A 375 2.65 -21.05 37.11
CA GLY A 375 1.33 -20.51 36.78
C GLY A 375 0.81 -21.05 35.44
N TRP A 376 0.99 -20.33 34.34
CA TRP A 376 0.50 -20.76 33.01
C TRP A 376 1.01 -22.13 32.54
N CYS A 377 2.09 -22.66 33.14
CA CYS A 377 2.59 -24.02 32.93
C CYS A 377 1.55 -25.12 33.23
N TYR A 378 0.56 -24.81 34.07
CA TYR A 378 -0.50 -25.75 34.45
C TYR A 378 -1.56 -25.93 33.35
N LEU A 379 -1.54 -25.11 32.29
CA LEU A 379 -2.48 -25.14 31.17
C LEU A 379 -2.22 -26.30 30.19
N LYS A 380 -2.13 -27.54 30.67
CA LYS A 380 -1.78 -28.73 29.86
C LYS A 380 -2.80 -29.04 28.74
N SER A 381 -4.02 -28.52 28.85
CA SER A 381 -5.09 -28.66 27.87
C SER A 381 -4.98 -27.65 26.71
N LEU A 382 -4.02 -26.72 26.77
CA LEU A 382 -3.91 -25.64 25.81
C LEU A 382 -3.48 -26.17 24.42
N GLU A 383 -4.33 -25.94 23.43
CA GLU A 383 -4.18 -26.33 22.03
C GLU A 383 -3.71 -25.14 21.17
N GLU A 384 -4.17 -23.93 21.47
CA GLU A 384 -3.88 -22.73 20.68
C GLU A 384 -3.44 -21.57 21.57
N LEU A 385 -2.27 -21.01 21.29
CA LEU A 385 -1.70 -19.90 22.04
C LEU A 385 -1.23 -18.79 21.11
N SER A 386 -1.71 -17.56 21.34
CA SER A 386 -1.20 -16.36 20.69
C SER A 386 -0.73 -15.33 21.73
N LEU A 387 0.57 -15.03 21.67
CA LEU A 387 1.26 -13.99 22.44
C LEU A 387 1.73 -12.84 21.55
N ARG A 388 1.25 -12.78 20.31
CA ARG A 388 1.78 -11.91 19.27
C ARG A 388 1.71 -10.42 19.62
N ARG A 389 2.64 -9.62 19.09
CA ARG A 389 2.65 -8.14 19.19
C ARG A 389 2.63 -7.67 20.66
N ASN A 390 3.51 -8.24 21.46
CA ASN A 390 3.80 -7.78 22.82
C ASN A 390 5.29 -7.39 22.90
N ALA A 391 5.78 -7.06 24.09
CA ALA A 391 7.18 -6.79 24.39
C ALA A 391 7.77 -7.85 25.33
N LEU A 392 7.36 -9.12 25.17
CA LEU A 392 7.88 -10.24 25.94
C LEU A 392 9.27 -10.64 25.42
N GLY A 393 10.22 -10.87 26.32
CA GLY A 393 11.60 -11.24 25.99
C GLY A 393 12.11 -12.45 26.77
N GLY A 394 13.44 -12.63 26.75
CA GLY A 394 14.10 -13.79 27.36
C GLY A 394 14.08 -15.04 26.49
N GLU A 395 14.54 -16.17 27.03
CA GLU A 395 14.52 -17.44 26.31
C GLU A 395 13.11 -18.04 26.25
N ILE A 396 12.80 -18.70 25.14
CA ILE A 396 11.53 -19.40 24.96
C ILE A 396 11.42 -20.74 25.74
N THR A 397 12.51 -21.15 26.39
CA THR A 397 12.73 -22.47 27.03
C THR A 397 12.00 -22.68 28.37
N SER A 398 11.07 -21.79 28.73
CA SER A 398 10.18 -21.97 29.90
C SER A 398 9.16 -23.11 29.69
N CYS A 399 8.14 -23.19 30.55
CA CYS A 399 7.10 -24.22 30.54
C CYS A 399 6.39 -24.46 29.20
N LEU A 400 6.53 -23.53 28.25
CA LEU A 400 6.04 -23.68 26.88
C LEU A 400 6.47 -25.02 26.25
N GLY A 401 7.70 -25.50 26.53
CA GLY A 401 8.19 -26.80 26.06
C GLY A 401 7.37 -28.03 26.53
N ASN A 402 6.59 -27.89 27.60
CA ASN A 402 5.81 -28.95 28.23
C ASN A 402 4.31 -28.91 27.90
N LEU A 403 3.83 -27.93 27.12
CA LEU A 403 2.43 -27.81 26.72
C LEU A 403 2.13 -28.70 25.51
N THR A 404 2.23 -30.02 25.69
CA THR A 404 2.22 -31.03 24.61
C THR A 404 0.94 -31.07 23.76
N SER A 405 -0.16 -30.47 24.22
CA SER A 405 -1.43 -30.36 23.49
C SER A 405 -1.41 -29.28 22.40
N LEU A 406 -0.41 -28.38 22.41
CA LEU A 406 -0.34 -27.28 21.45
C LEU A 406 -0.29 -27.77 20.00
N ARG A 407 -1.20 -27.22 19.20
CA ARG A 407 -1.27 -27.35 17.73
C ARG A 407 -1.00 -26.03 17.02
N TYR A 408 -1.24 -24.89 17.67
CA TYR A 408 -1.03 -23.54 17.14
C TYR A 408 -0.25 -22.71 18.16
N LEU A 409 0.88 -22.14 17.73
CA LEU A 409 1.68 -21.25 18.54
C LEU A 409 2.06 -20.00 17.72
N ASP A 410 1.60 -18.84 18.18
CA ASP A 410 1.98 -17.53 17.64
C ASP A 410 2.67 -16.69 18.71
N ILE A 411 3.99 -16.52 18.57
CA ILE A 411 4.83 -15.68 19.42
C ILE A 411 5.36 -14.46 18.65
N ALA A 412 4.82 -14.20 17.45
CA ALA A 412 5.37 -13.23 16.53
C ALA A 412 5.41 -11.80 17.10
N VAL A 413 6.36 -10.98 16.65
CA VAL A 413 6.49 -9.57 17.01
C VAL A 413 6.60 -9.41 18.53
N ASN A 414 7.68 -9.95 19.09
CA ASN A 414 8.07 -9.88 20.50
C ASN A 414 9.60 -9.65 20.57
N GLN A 415 10.20 -9.80 21.75
CA GLN A 415 11.63 -9.65 21.98
C GLN A 415 12.27 -10.98 22.44
N PHE A 416 11.69 -12.13 22.09
CA PHE A 416 12.22 -13.43 22.50
C PHE A 416 13.57 -13.72 21.85
N HIS A 417 14.45 -14.39 22.60
CA HIS A 417 15.61 -15.08 22.07
C HIS A 417 15.20 -16.52 21.71
N VAL A 418 15.04 -16.78 20.41
CA VAL A 418 14.58 -18.07 19.89
C VAL A 418 15.78 -18.83 19.31
N PRO A 419 16.16 -19.99 19.88
CA PRO A 419 17.23 -20.81 19.32
C PRO A 419 16.86 -21.34 17.93
N LEU A 420 17.77 -21.22 16.97
CA LEU A 420 17.56 -21.61 15.57
C LEU A 420 17.24 -23.11 15.38
N SER A 421 17.64 -23.98 16.32
CA SER A 421 17.24 -25.39 16.26
C SER A 421 15.76 -25.62 16.48
N PHE A 422 15.05 -24.68 17.13
CA PHE A 422 13.67 -24.85 17.62
C PHE A 422 13.49 -26.10 18.51
N LYS A 423 14.57 -26.63 19.10
CA LYS A 423 14.55 -27.85 19.91
C LYS A 423 13.68 -27.73 21.16
N SER A 424 13.46 -26.50 21.64
CA SER A 424 12.50 -26.19 22.72
C SER A 424 11.09 -26.73 22.44
N PHE A 425 10.74 -26.95 21.17
CA PHE A 425 9.44 -27.47 20.77
C PHE A 425 9.42 -28.98 20.53
N ALA A 426 10.50 -29.71 20.80
CA ALA A 426 10.62 -31.12 20.41
C ALA A 426 9.55 -32.06 20.96
N ASN A 427 8.94 -31.71 22.09
CA ASN A 427 7.89 -32.50 22.73
C ASN A 427 6.47 -32.26 22.16
N HIS A 428 6.27 -31.28 21.27
CA HIS A 428 4.95 -30.91 20.74
C HIS A 428 4.52 -31.77 19.55
N SER A 429 4.15 -33.03 19.77
CA SER A 429 3.74 -33.94 18.68
C SER A 429 2.54 -33.46 17.86
N ASN A 430 1.69 -32.58 18.41
CA ASN A 430 0.49 -32.07 17.76
C ASN A 430 0.69 -30.77 16.98
N LEU A 431 1.89 -30.16 17.03
CA LEU A 431 2.14 -28.84 16.47
C LEU A 431 1.92 -28.82 14.95
N LYS A 432 1.10 -27.88 14.47
CA LYS A 432 0.78 -27.67 13.04
C LYS A 432 1.13 -26.27 12.54
N VAL A 433 1.06 -25.27 13.41
CA VAL A 433 1.34 -23.87 13.08
C VAL A 433 2.32 -23.31 14.09
N LEU A 434 3.41 -22.73 13.59
CA LEU A 434 4.43 -22.05 14.39
C LEU A 434 4.79 -20.72 13.75
N LEU A 435 4.40 -19.62 14.38
CA LEU A 435 4.65 -18.26 13.94
C LEU A 435 5.59 -17.57 14.94
N ALA A 436 6.83 -17.33 14.52
CA ALA A 436 7.90 -16.81 15.36
C ALA A 436 8.50 -15.49 14.83
N ARG A 437 7.94 -14.92 13.74
CA ARG A 437 8.49 -13.72 13.09
C ARG A 437 8.74 -12.55 14.03
N GLY A 438 9.70 -11.69 13.69
CA GLY A 438 9.97 -10.46 14.42
C GLY A 438 10.41 -10.70 15.87
N ASN A 439 11.06 -11.83 16.14
CA ASN A 439 11.81 -12.12 17.37
C ASN A 439 13.31 -12.19 17.05
N LYS A 440 14.16 -12.29 18.07
CA LYS A 440 15.61 -12.43 17.92
C LYS A 440 15.98 -13.89 17.79
N PHE A 441 16.56 -14.29 16.65
CA PHE A 441 16.98 -15.67 16.43
C PHE A 441 18.45 -15.84 16.77
N VAL A 442 18.74 -16.80 17.65
CA VAL A 442 20.10 -17.04 18.16
C VAL A 442 20.73 -18.25 17.47
N ALA A 443 21.94 -18.09 16.96
CA ALA A 443 22.72 -19.18 16.40
C ALA A 443 23.23 -20.14 17.50
N GLU A 444 23.11 -21.44 17.25
CA GLU A 444 23.60 -22.49 18.16
C GLU A 444 24.81 -23.24 17.58
N PRO A 445 25.70 -23.81 18.42
CA PRO A 445 26.79 -24.67 17.96
C PRO A 445 26.29 -25.80 17.05
N ALA A 446 27.08 -26.20 16.04
CA ALA A 446 26.68 -27.20 15.05
C ALA A 446 26.25 -28.56 15.66
N THR A 447 26.79 -28.93 16.82
CA THR A 447 26.46 -30.18 17.53
C THR A 447 25.09 -30.17 18.22
N SER A 448 24.49 -29.00 18.44
CA SER A 448 23.16 -28.83 19.05
C SER A 448 22.00 -28.90 18.04
N GLN A 449 22.30 -28.83 16.74
CA GLN A 449 21.32 -28.53 15.70
C GLN A 449 20.63 -29.76 15.07
N THR A 450 21.12 -30.98 15.28
CA THR A 450 20.57 -32.17 14.62
C THR A 450 19.56 -32.89 15.52
N TRP A 451 18.27 -32.70 15.24
CA TRP A 451 17.19 -33.47 15.87
C TRP A 451 16.02 -33.66 14.89
N SER A 452 15.23 -34.71 15.11
CA SER A 452 14.07 -35.03 14.28
C SER A 452 12.77 -34.66 15.00
N PRO A 453 11.93 -33.77 14.44
CA PRO A 453 10.65 -33.39 15.01
C PRO A 453 9.62 -34.52 14.97
N LYS A 454 8.86 -34.65 16.07
CA LYS A 454 7.71 -35.58 16.16
C LYS A 454 6.45 -35.05 15.49
N PHE A 455 6.50 -33.84 14.94
CA PHE A 455 5.37 -33.14 14.35
C PHE A 455 5.62 -32.81 12.88
N GLN A 456 4.52 -32.54 12.17
CA GLN A 456 4.51 -32.08 10.78
C GLN A 456 3.74 -30.78 10.73
N LEU A 457 4.48 -29.69 10.53
CA LEU A 457 3.97 -28.33 10.36
C LEU A 457 3.28 -28.19 9.00
N LYS A 458 2.25 -27.37 8.99
CA LYS A 458 1.58 -26.85 7.80
C LYS A 458 1.96 -25.39 7.54
N VAL A 459 2.21 -24.62 8.59
CA VAL A 459 2.56 -23.20 8.52
C VAL A 459 3.77 -22.95 9.40
N PHE A 460 4.80 -22.35 8.82
CA PHE A 460 6.01 -21.93 9.54
C PHE A 460 6.45 -20.52 9.11
N ASP A 461 6.64 -19.62 10.07
CA ASP A 461 7.11 -18.26 9.81
C ASP A 461 8.17 -17.90 10.85
N MET A 462 9.38 -17.60 10.39
CA MET A 462 10.47 -17.10 11.24
C MET A 462 11.09 -15.83 10.66
N SER A 463 10.34 -15.07 9.86
CA SER A 463 10.86 -13.87 9.24
C SER A 463 11.31 -12.82 10.27
N SER A 464 12.50 -12.22 10.15
CA SER A 464 13.01 -11.27 11.17
C SER A 464 13.31 -9.91 10.55
N SER A 465 12.67 -8.84 11.03
CA SER A 465 13.00 -7.48 10.59
C SER A 465 14.23 -6.87 11.30
N GLU A 466 14.77 -7.52 12.33
CA GLU A 466 16.00 -7.10 13.01
C GLU A 466 17.18 -7.84 12.39
N ILE A 467 18.01 -7.10 11.65
CA ILE A 467 19.27 -7.57 11.09
C ILE A 467 20.27 -7.67 12.24
N GLU A 468 20.64 -8.89 12.64
CA GLU A 468 21.84 -9.06 13.48
C GLU A 468 23.05 -8.61 12.65
N GLU A 469 23.73 -7.55 13.09
CA GLU A 469 24.89 -6.99 12.38
C GLU A 469 26.10 -7.94 12.35
N ASP A 470 26.13 -9.01 13.15
CA ASP A 470 27.35 -9.83 13.32
C ASP A 470 27.17 -11.36 13.24
N GLY A 471 25.96 -11.89 12.98
CA GLY A 471 25.67 -13.34 12.98
C GLY A 471 25.19 -13.89 11.63
N LYS A 472 25.96 -14.80 11.00
CA LYS A 472 25.47 -15.58 9.84
C LYS A 472 24.59 -16.72 10.33
N LEU A 473 23.30 -16.71 9.97
CA LEU A 473 22.37 -17.80 10.31
C LEU A 473 22.51 -18.97 9.32
N GLN A 474 22.14 -20.17 9.77
CA GLN A 474 21.91 -21.33 8.91
C GLN A 474 20.41 -21.59 8.77
N LEU A 475 19.99 -22.42 7.81
CA LEU A 475 18.60 -22.87 7.78
C LEU A 475 18.32 -23.81 8.96
N PRO A 476 17.14 -23.75 9.60
CA PRO A 476 16.79 -24.71 10.65
C PRO A 476 16.76 -26.15 10.12
N ASN A 477 17.63 -27.00 10.66
CA ASN A 477 17.80 -28.37 10.16
C ASN A 477 16.55 -29.25 10.35
N PHE A 478 15.66 -28.93 11.30
CA PHE A 478 14.42 -29.70 11.48
C PHE A 478 13.52 -29.66 10.23
N LEU A 479 13.68 -28.65 9.36
CA LEU A 479 12.94 -28.52 8.09
C LEU A 479 13.20 -29.68 7.13
N TYR A 480 14.37 -30.34 7.20
CA TYR A 480 14.65 -31.53 6.39
C TYR A 480 13.67 -32.68 6.65
N TYR A 481 13.05 -32.70 7.83
CA TYR A 481 12.09 -33.72 8.26
C TYR A 481 10.63 -33.27 8.10
N GLN A 482 10.37 -32.14 7.42
CA GLN A 482 9.02 -31.65 7.16
C GLN A 482 8.59 -32.00 5.72
N TYR A 483 7.39 -32.58 5.59
CA TYR A 483 6.82 -33.06 4.32
C TYR A 483 5.36 -32.61 4.12
N ASP A 484 4.80 -31.82 5.05
CA ASP A 484 3.41 -31.34 5.00
C ASP A 484 3.26 -29.81 5.03
N LEU A 485 4.33 -29.06 4.76
CA LEU A 485 4.27 -27.60 4.72
C LEU A 485 3.33 -27.12 3.59
N ARG A 486 2.61 -26.04 3.87
CA ARG A 486 1.74 -25.28 2.95
C ARG A 486 2.20 -23.85 2.80
N TYR A 487 2.59 -23.24 3.92
CA TYR A 487 3.11 -21.89 3.96
C TYR A 487 4.45 -21.89 4.69
N ILE A 488 5.46 -21.28 4.08
CA ILE A 488 6.74 -21.03 4.74
C ILE A 488 7.29 -19.64 4.42
N ASP A 489 7.61 -18.88 5.48
CA ASP A 489 8.27 -17.58 5.39
C ASP A 489 9.57 -17.57 6.20
N LEU A 490 10.70 -17.50 5.49
CA LEU A 490 12.06 -17.44 6.02
C LEU A 490 12.75 -16.11 5.64
N SER A 491 11.96 -15.08 5.35
CA SER A 491 12.43 -13.80 4.86
C SER A 491 13.25 -13.01 5.90
N TYR A 492 14.12 -12.11 5.43
CA TYR A 492 14.92 -11.17 6.22
C TYR A 492 15.87 -11.84 7.24
N CYS A 493 16.12 -13.13 7.09
CA CYS A 493 17.12 -13.83 7.87
C CYS A 493 18.46 -13.78 7.10
N SER A 494 19.52 -13.24 7.72
CA SER A 494 20.84 -13.14 7.11
C SER A 494 21.56 -14.49 7.06
N TYR A 495 21.09 -15.39 6.18
CA TYR A 495 21.74 -16.68 6.00
C TYR A 495 23.12 -16.46 5.35
N GLY A 496 24.14 -17.20 5.78
CA GLY A 496 25.54 -16.96 5.40
C GLY A 496 25.92 -17.22 3.93
N GLY A 497 25.12 -16.82 2.95
CA GLY A 497 25.34 -17.05 1.52
C GLY A 497 24.97 -18.48 1.11
N ILE A 498 23.78 -18.94 1.49
CA ILE A 498 23.32 -20.31 1.20
C ILE A 498 22.76 -20.43 -0.22
N GLY A 499 22.88 -21.61 -0.83
CA GLY A 499 22.17 -21.92 -2.08
C GLY A 499 20.66 -22.03 -1.89
N PHE A 500 19.88 -21.87 -2.96
CA PHE A 500 18.42 -22.04 -2.90
C PHE A 500 18.04 -23.46 -2.41
N PRO A 501 17.21 -23.59 -1.34
CA PRO A 501 16.88 -24.88 -0.74
C PRO A 501 15.82 -25.64 -1.55
N HIS A 502 16.17 -26.11 -2.75
CA HIS A 502 15.25 -26.84 -3.64
C HIS A 502 14.64 -28.10 -2.98
N TRP A 503 15.40 -28.77 -2.10
CA TRP A 503 14.94 -29.92 -1.31
C TRP A 503 13.71 -29.61 -0.44
N LEU A 504 13.54 -28.36 -0.02
CA LEU A 504 12.39 -27.95 0.78
C LEU A 504 11.10 -28.04 -0.04
N VAL A 505 11.17 -27.64 -1.31
CA VAL A 505 10.07 -27.71 -2.27
C VAL A 505 9.84 -29.14 -2.75
N GLU A 506 10.92 -29.89 -2.94
CA GLU A 506 10.88 -31.31 -3.31
C GLU A 506 10.18 -32.15 -2.24
N ASN A 507 10.55 -31.96 -0.97
CA ASN A 507 9.97 -32.70 0.15
C ASN A 507 8.51 -32.30 0.46
N ASN A 508 8.08 -31.09 0.08
CA ASN A 508 6.75 -30.55 0.40
C ASN A 508 5.90 -30.35 -0.87
N THR A 509 5.42 -31.45 -1.44
CA THR A 509 4.65 -31.49 -2.70
C THR A 509 3.33 -30.73 -2.71
N ARG A 510 2.86 -30.32 -1.54
CA ARG A 510 1.62 -29.57 -1.33
C ARG A 510 1.88 -28.10 -0.93
N LEU A 511 3.13 -27.64 -0.98
CA LEU A 511 3.50 -26.27 -0.64
C LEU A 511 2.77 -25.26 -1.56
N GLU A 512 2.13 -24.26 -0.95
CA GLU A 512 1.34 -23.22 -1.63
C GLU A 512 2.09 -21.89 -1.68
N ASP A 513 2.77 -21.51 -0.60
CA ASP A 513 3.51 -20.26 -0.48
C ASP A 513 4.96 -20.50 0.00
N LEU A 514 5.92 -19.97 -0.74
CA LEU A 514 7.34 -19.96 -0.38
C LEU A 514 7.89 -18.53 -0.43
N LEU A 515 8.23 -17.99 0.75
CA LEU A 515 8.76 -16.65 0.91
C LEU A 515 10.19 -16.70 1.48
N LEU A 516 11.13 -16.20 0.69
CA LEU A 516 12.56 -16.15 0.96
C LEU A 516 13.10 -14.76 0.58
N PHE A 517 12.41 -13.70 0.99
CA PHE A 517 12.76 -12.33 0.65
C PHE A 517 13.96 -11.85 1.47
N SER A 518 14.96 -11.20 0.87
CA SER A 518 16.11 -10.63 1.58
C SER A 518 16.82 -11.63 2.50
N SER A 519 17.02 -12.87 2.02
CA SER A 519 17.51 -14.01 2.80
C SER A 519 18.97 -14.37 2.46
N SER A 520 19.72 -13.51 1.76
CA SER A 520 21.11 -13.75 1.36
C SER A 520 21.33 -15.07 0.58
N ILE A 521 20.36 -15.50 -0.23
CA ILE A 521 20.46 -16.70 -1.07
C ILE A 521 21.38 -16.41 -2.27
N VAL A 522 22.32 -17.31 -2.57
CA VAL A 522 23.32 -17.14 -3.64
C VAL A 522 23.25 -18.26 -4.67
N GLY A 523 23.92 -18.07 -5.80
CA GLY A 523 24.12 -19.10 -6.82
C GLY A 523 22.93 -19.27 -7.77
N PRO A 524 22.91 -20.34 -8.59
CA PRO A 524 21.84 -20.58 -9.54
C PRO A 524 20.55 -21.06 -8.85
N LEU A 525 19.41 -20.80 -9.48
CA LEU A 525 18.11 -21.31 -9.05
C LEU A 525 17.95 -22.78 -9.46
N PHE A 526 18.27 -23.72 -8.57
CA PHE A 526 17.99 -25.15 -8.79
C PHE A 526 16.51 -25.46 -8.52
N LEU A 527 15.86 -26.20 -9.43
CA LEU A 527 14.46 -26.59 -9.29
C LEU A 527 14.33 -28.03 -8.77
N PRO A 528 13.21 -28.37 -8.09
CA PRO A 528 12.92 -29.75 -7.71
C PRO A 528 12.78 -30.67 -8.93
N SER A 529 12.96 -31.98 -8.72
CA SER A 529 12.94 -32.99 -9.78
C SER A 529 11.56 -33.24 -10.39
N HIS A 530 10.48 -32.91 -9.68
CA HIS A 530 9.09 -33.11 -10.11
C HIS A 530 8.26 -31.82 -10.01
N PRO A 531 7.16 -31.71 -10.78
CA PRO A 531 6.24 -30.58 -10.68
C PRO A 531 5.63 -30.41 -9.29
N ASN A 532 5.39 -29.16 -8.91
CA ASN A 532 4.62 -28.77 -7.73
C ASN A 532 3.48 -27.82 -8.16
N PRO A 533 2.32 -28.37 -8.58
CA PRO A 533 1.20 -27.57 -9.08
C PRO A 533 0.42 -26.85 -7.97
N ASN A 534 0.73 -27.08 -6.70
CA ASN A 534 0.09 -26.40 -5.57
C ASN A 534 0.75 -25.06 -5.27
N LEU A 535 2.01 -24.85 -5.70
CA LEU A 535 2.74 -23.62 -5.44
C LEU A 535 2.11 -22.45 -6.22
N LYS A 536 1.59 -21.48 -5.46
CA LYS A 536 0.92 -20.27 -5.96
C LYS A 536 1.79 -19.03 -5.81
N THR A 537 2.50 -18.92 -4.69
CA THR A 537 3.33 -17.74 -4.37
C THR A 537 4.78 -18.16 -4.26
N PHE A 538 5.63 -17.56 -5.10
CA PHE A 538 7.06 -17.80 -5.06
C PHE A 538 7.85 -16.49 -5.03
N VAL A 539 8.41 -16.18 -3.86
CA VAL A 539 9.11 -14.90 -3.58
C VAL A 539 10.56 -15.15 -3.18
N LEU A 540 11.48 -14.66 -4.01
CA LEU A 540 12.94 -14.71 -3.83
C LEU A 540 13.60 -13.34 -4.03
N SER A 541 12.86 -12.25 -3.82
CA SER A 541 13.37 -10.89 -4.04
C SER A 541 14.51 -10.50 -3.08
N TYR A 542 15.39 -9.61 -3.55
CA TYR A 542 16.54 -9.06 -2.82
C TYR A 542 17.52 -10.14 -2.30
N ASN A 543 17.80 -11.14 -3.14
CA ASN A 543 18.84 -12.12 -2.91
C ASN A 543 20.01 -11.91 -3.89
N GLN A 544 20.90 -12.87 -3.99
CA GLN A 544 22.07 -12.86 -4.87
C GLN A 544 22.03 -14.04 -5.86
N LEU A 545 20.83 -14.40 -6.33
CA LEU A 545 20.67 -15.45 -7.34
C LEU A 545 21.32 -15.02 -8.66
N GLN A 546 22.00 -15.95 -9.32
CA GLN A 546 22.76 -15.72 -10.56
C GLN A 546 22.26 -16.65 -11.66
N HIS A 547 22.80 -16.47 -12.87
CA HIS A 547 22.50 -17.28 -14.06
C HIS A 547 21.06 -17.13 -14.58
N GLU A 548 20.67 -18.03 -15.48
CA GLU A 548 19.35 -18.04 -16.11
C GLU A 548 18.29 -18.71 -15.27
N ILE A 549 17.04 -18.30 -15.48
CA ILE A 549 15.88 -19.02 -14.95
C ILE A 549 15.77 -20.35 -15.72
N PRO A 550 15.74 -21.51 -15.05
CA PRO A 550 15.74 -22.80 -15.73
C PRO A 550 14.57 -22.95 -16.71
N ARG A 551 14.82 -23.58 -17.87
CA ARG A 551 13.84 -23.69 -18.97
C ARG A 551 12.57 -24.44 -18.59
N ASN A 552 12.67 -25.38 -17.64
CA ASN A 552 11.56 -26.16 -17.10
C ASN A 552 10.79 -25.44 -15.98
N PHE A 553 11.08 -24.17 -15.67
CA PHE A 553 10.45 -23.44 -14.57
C PHE A 553 8.92 -23.50 -14.62
N CYS A 554 8.32 -23.19 -15.78
CA CYS A 554 6.87 -23.18 -15.92
C CYS A 554 6.23 -24.58 -15.88
N SER A 555 6.98 -25.64 -16.23
CA SER A 555 6.47 -27.01 -16.10
C SER A 555 6.60 -27.54 -14.68
N ILE A 556 7.56 -27.01 -13.90
CA ILE A 556 7.69 -27.32 -12.47
C ILE A 556 6.62 -26.59 -11.66
N PHE A 557 6.32 -25.31 -11.96
CA PHE A 557 5.33 -24.51 -11.23
C PHE A 557 4.22 -23.98 -12.16
N PRO A 558 3.33 -24.86 -12.67
CA PRO A 558 2.37 -24.50 -13.72
C PRO A 558 1.24 -23.55 -13.28
N ASN A 559 0.94 -23.49 -11.98
CA ASN A 559 -0.20 -22.74 -11.43
C ASN A 559 0.22 -21.53 -10.58
N LEU A 560 1.42 -20.98 -10.78
CA LEU A 560 1.84 -19.79 -10.03
C LEU A 560 0.89 -18.62 -10.28
N GLU A 561 0.51 -17.96 -9.19
CA GLU A 561 -0.21 -16.70 -9.16
C GLU A 561 0.75 -15.52 -9.02
N THR A 562 1.81 -15.70 -8.24
CA THR A 562 2.81 -14.67 -7.93
C THR A 562 4.24 -15.18 -8.10
N LEU A 563 5.03 -14.45 -8.87
CA LEU A 563 6.46 -14.68 -9.05
C LEU A 563 7.26 -13.40 -8.84
N TRP A 564 8.02 -13.32 -7.74
CA TRP A 564 8.90 -12.18 -7.45
C TRP A 564 10.37 -12.62 -7.34
N LEU A 565 11.18 -12.11 -8.25
CA LEU A 565 12.61 -12.37 -8.39
C LEU A 565 13.44 -11.07 -8.38
N ARG A 566 12.84 -9.96 -7.95
CA ARG A 566 13.42 -8.62 -7.98
C ARG A 566 14.76 -8.55 -7.23
N GLY A 567 15.69 -7.69 -7.66
CA GLY A 567 16.87 -7.38 -6.84
C GLY A 567 17.80 -8.58 -6.70
N ASN A 568 17.99 -9.34 -7.77
CA ASN A 568 18.94 -10.45 -7.88
C ASN A 568 19.98 -10.12 -8.96
N ALA A 569 20.82 -11.10 -9.32
CA ALA A 569 21.80 -11.00 -10.39
C ALA A 569 21.49 -11.97 -11.55
N LEU A 570 20.20 -12.23 -11.81
CA LEU A 570 19.76 -13.11 -12.88
C LEU A 570 20.16 -12.55 -14.25
N LYS A 571 20.64 -13.43 -15.13
CA LYS A 571 21.12 -13.14 -16.49
C LYS A 571 20.37 -14.02 -17.48
N SER A 572 20.07 -13.52 -18.69
CA SER A 572 19.35 -14.19 -19.81
C SER A 572 18.04 -13.47 -20.17
N THR A 573 17.30 -14.02 -21.14
CA THR A 573 16.00 -13.55 -21.59
C THR A 573 14.88 -13.97 -20.64
N ILE A 574 13.79 -13.21 -20.62
CA ILE A 574 12.56 -13.59 -19.90
C ILE A 574 12.01 -14.90 -20.51
N PRO A 575 11.72 -15.94 -19.70
CA PRO A 575 11.18 -17.19 -20.21
C PRO A 575 9.83 -17.00 -20.93
N VAL A 576 9.76 -17.44 -22.19
CA VAL A 576 8.56 -17.33 -23.05
C VAL A 576 7.34 -18.02 -22.42
N CYS A 577 7.56 -19.12 -21.69
CA CYS A 577 6.50 -19.91 -21.08
C CYS A 577 5.67 -19.14 -20.03
N LEU A 578 6.23 -18.08 -19.42
CA LEU A 578 5.52 -17.25 -18.43
C LEU A 578 4.26 -16.61 -19.03
N GLY A 579 4.29 -16.29 -20.33
CA GLY A 579 3.14 -15.74 -21.05
C GLY A 579 1.97 -16.71 -21.23
N GLY A 580 2.24 -18.01 -21.19
CA GLY A 580 1.23 -19.06 -21.31
C GLY A 580 0.60 -19.49 -19.98
N MET A 581 1.06 -18.93 -18.85
CA MET A 581 0.54 -19.28 -17.53
C MET A 581 -0.84 -18.68 -17.30
N GLN A 582 -1.84 -19.52 -17.02
CA GLN A 582 -3.24 -19.10 -16.90
C GLN A 582 -3.59 -18.41 -15.58
N GLN A 583 -2.76 -18.60 -14.56
CA GLN A 583 -3.00 -18.09 -13.20
C GLN A 583 -2.03 -16.99 -12.79
N LEU A 584 -1.00 -16.69 -13.58
CA LEU A 584 0.03 -15.71 -13.21
C LEU A 584 -0.55 -14.29 -13.24
N ILE A 585 -0.66 -13.67 -12.07
CA ILE A 585 -1.27 -12.34 -11.87
C ILE A 585 -0.18 -11.30 -11.59
N TYR A 586 0.85 -11.65 -10.80
CA TYR A 586 1.90 -10.74 -10.36
C TYR A 586 3.28 -11.22 -10.77
N LEU A 587 3.96 -10.46 -11.63
CA LEU A 587 5.32 -10.74 -12.06
C LEU A 587 6.25 -9.55 -11.74
N ASP A 588 7.21 -9.76 -10.84
CA ASP A 588 8.27 -8.78 -10.54
C ASP A 588 9.65 -9.40 -10.77
N MET A 589 10.36 -8.90 -11.78
CA MET A 589 11.72 -9.29 -12.12
C MET A 589 12.65 -8.07 -12.19
N ALA A 590 12.27 -6.96 -11.56
CA ALA A 590 13.02 -5.72 -11.63
C ALA A 590 14.40 -5.82 -10.95
N VAL A 591 15.30 -4.89 -11.27
CA VAL A 591 16.63 -4.83 -10.65
C VAL A 591 17.38 -6.17 -10.79
N ASN A 592 17.57 -6.59 -12.04
CA ASN A 592 18.32 -7.78 -12.42
C ASN A 592 19.21 -7.44 -13.62
N ASN A 593 19.84 -8.44 -14.25
CA ASN A 593 20.63 -8.26 -15.46
C ASN A 593 20.02 -9.04 -16.65
N LEU A 594 18.68 -9.01 -16.76
CA LEU A 594 17.93 -9.63 -17.86
C LEU A 594 18.15 -8.84 -19.15
N SER A 595 18.16 -9.55 -20.28
CA SER A 595 18.46 -8.98 -21.61
C SER A 595 17.47 -9.48 -22.67
N GLY A 596 17.52 -8.91 -23.88
CA GLY A 596 16.58 -9.25 -24.96
C GLY A 596 15.25 -8.51 -24.82
N GLY A 597 14.28 -8.86 -25.67
CA GLY A 597 12.96 -8.22 -25.67
C GLY A 597 11.96 -8.85 -24.71
N ILE A 598 10.84 -8.15 -24.48
CA ILE A 598 9.70 -8.73 -23.77
C ILE A 598 9.04 -9.79 -24.69
N PRO A 599 8.91 -11.05 -24.25
CA PRO A 599 8.25 -12.09 -25.04
C PRO A 599 6.85 -11.67 -25.45
N LYS A 600 6.49 -11.87 -26.72
CA LYS A 600 5.14 -11.53 -27.20
C LYS A 600 4.08 -12.29 -26.42
N GLU A 601 4.37 -13.53 -26.01
CA GLU A 601 3.54 -14.41 -25.20
C GLU A 601 3.19 -13.77 -23.85
N LEU A 602 4.08 -12.96 -23.27
CA LEU A 602 3.80 -12.25 -22.02
C LEU A 602 2.78 -11.13 -22.24
N ALA A 603 2.79 -10.53 -23.43
CA ALA A 603 1.69 -9.68 -23.89
C ALA A 603 0.38 -10.48 -23.99
N MET A 604 0.50 -11.79 -24.22
CA MET A 604 -0.59 -12.76 -24.36
C MET A 604 -1.26 -13.26 -23.12
N SER A 605 -0.77 -12.85 -21.95
CA SER A 605 -1.40 -13.25 -20.70
C SER A 605 -2.79 -12.64 -20.55
N ARG A 606 -3.76 -13.48 -20.18
CA ARG A 606 -5.13 -13.06 -19.81
C ARG A 606 -5.26 -12.79 -18.31
N SER A 607 -4.33 -13.27 -17.50
CA SER A 607 -4.37 -13.19 -16.03
C SER A 607 -3.48 -12.09 -15.46
N LEU A 608 -2.44 -11.66 -16.19
CA LEU A 608 -1.43 -10.74 -15.65
C LEU A 608 -2.03 -9.35 -15.38
N VAL A 609 -1.93 -8.91 -14.13
CA VAL A 609 -2.41 -7.59 -13.66
C VAL A 609 -1.23 -6.66 -13.36
N PHE A 610 -0.12 -7.22 -12.86
CA PHE A 610 1.06 -6.48 -12.45
C PHE A 610 2.30 -7.03 -13.17
N LEU A 611 3.01 -6.14 -13.88
CA LEU A 611 4.26 -6.45 -14.56
C LEU A 611 5.33 -5.43 -14.17
N ASN A 612 6.40 -5.88 -13.54
CA ASN A 612 7.57 -5.08 -13.22
C ASN A 612 8.85 -5.70 -13.79
N LEU A 613 9.43 -5.05 -14.79
CA LEU A 613 10.68 -5.43 -15.45
C LEU A 613 11.73 -4.31 -15.39
N SER A 614 11.49 -3.28 -14.58
CA SER A 614 12.36 -2.11 -14.48
C SER A 614 13.80 -2.44 -14.07
N LEU A 615 14.74 -1.58 -14.43
CA LEU A 615 16.15 -1.66 -14.04
C LEU A 615 16.77 -3.00 -14.45
N ASN A 616 16.70 -3.29 -15.75
CA ASN A 616 17.32 -4.44 -16.42
C ASN A 616 18.08 -3.94 -17.67
N THR A 617 18.53 -4.87 -18.52
CA THR A 617 19.17 -4.55 -19.81
C THR A 617 18.29 -4.97 -21.00
N LEU A 618 16.96 -4.98 -20.82
CA LEU A 618 16.00 -5.37 -21.85
C LEU A 618 16.01 -4.35 -23.00
N SER A 619 15.78 -4.81 -24.23
CA SER A 619 15.91 -4.00 -25.44
C SER A 619 14.85 -4.34 -26.49
N GLY A 620 14.79 -3.55 -27.58
CA GLY A 620 13.79 -3.72 -28.64
C GLY A 620 12.49 -2.99 -28.33
N LYS A 621 11.42 -3.32 -29.07
CA LYS A 621 10.11 -2.64 -28.92
C LYS A 621 9.35 -3.13 -27.68
N ILE A 622 8.60 -2.23 -27.05
CA ILE A 622 7.64 -2.58 -26.00
C ILE A 622 6.46 -3.30 -26.66
N PHE A 623 6.40 -4.62 -26.57
CA PHE A 623 5.38 -5.50 -27.16
C PHE A 623 5.18 -5.35 -28.69
N ALA A 624 5.18 -6.47 -29.42
CA ALA A 624 4.81 -6.42 -30.84
C ALA A 624 3.30 -6.13 -30.98
N PRO A 625 2.85 -5.33 -31.97
CA PRO A 625 1.43 -5.13 -32.24
C PRO A 625 0.83 -6.47 -32.66
N ILE A 626 0.03 -7.08 -31.80
CA ILE A 626 -0.72 -8.29 -32.12
C ILE A 626 -2.18 -8.03 -31.76
N TYR A 627 -3.07 -8.39 -32.68
CA TYR A 627 -4.48 -8.05 -32.73
C TYR A 627 -5.37 -8.57 -31.58
N TYR A 628 -4.80 -9.12 -30.49
CA TYR A 628 -5.57 -9.78 -29.43
C TYR A 628 -4.98 -9.66 -28.02
N PHE A 629 -4.60 -8.48 -27.49
CA PHE A 629 -3.97 -8.40 -26.15
C PHE A 629 -4.44 -7.34 -25.17
N PHE A 630 -4.41 -7.73 -23.88
CA PHE A 630 -4.58 -6.95 -22.63
C PHE A 630 -5.98 -6.45 -22.24
N ASN A 631 -6.69 -7.27 -21.45
CA ASN A 631 -7.88 -6.81 -20.73
C ASN A 631 -7.68 -6.66 -19.21
N SER A 632 -6.55 -7.12 -18.64
CA SER A 632 -6.36 -7.24 -17.18
C SER A 632 -5.18 -6.45 -16.59
N LEU A 633 -4.22 -5.97 -17.39
CA LEU A 633 -3.09 -5.20 -16.86
C LEU A 633 -3.55 -3.89 -16.21
N ALA A 634 -3.16 -3.71 -14.95
CA ALA A 634 -3.38 -2.48 -14.18
C ALA A 634 -2.07 -1.73 -13.92
N VAL A 635 -0.94 -2.44 -13.79
CA VAL A 635 0.37 -1.85 -13.45
C VAL A 635 1.46 -2.37 -14.38
N VAL A 636 2.09 -1.45 -15.10
CA VAL A 636 3.21 -1.75 -16.01
C VAL A 636 4.40 -0.86 -15.65
N LEU A 637 5.49 -1.49 -15.21
CA LEU A 637 6.73 -0.84 -14.79
C LEU A 637 7.91 -1.39 -15.62
N LEU A 638 8.43 -0.57 -16.53
CA LEU A 638 9.51 -0.90 -17.47
C LEU A 638 10.69 0.08 -17.37
N ARG A 639 10.65 1.00 -16.40
CA ARG A 639 11.67 2.04 -16.17
C ARG A 639 13.11 1.54 -16.26
N GLY A 640 14.02 2.28 -16.90
CA GLY A 640 15.45 1.99 -16.83
C GLY A 640 15.85 0.71 -17.55
N ASN A 641 15.51 0.64 -18.82
CA ASN A 641 15.90 -0.41 -19.75
C ASN A 641 16.44 0.25 -21.04
N LYS A 642 16.54 -0.51 -22.14
CA LYS A 642 16.98 -0.06 -23.47
C LYS A 642 15.86 -0.22 -24.51
N PHE A 643 14.60 -0.07 -24.11
CA PHE A 643 13.49 -0.19 -25.05
C PHE A 643 13.49 0.97 -26.04
N GLU A 644 13.15 0.69 -27.30
CA GLU A 644 13.22 1.63 -28.41
C GLU A 644 11.95 1.61 -29.28
N GLY A 645 11.79 2.61 -30.14
CA GLY A 645 10.64 2.77 -31.01
C GLY A 645 9.43 3.38 -30.31
N GLU A 646 8.28 3.33 -30.98
CA GLU A 646 7.04 3.94 -30.47
C GLU A 646 6.33 3.03 -29.46
N ILE A 647 5.58 3.64 -28.53
CA ILE A 647 4.63 2.89 -27.69
C ILE A 647 3.53 2.35 -28.62
N PRO A 648 3.21 1.04 -28.59
CA PRO A 648 2.20 0.45 -29.46
C PRO A 648 0.83 1.10 -29.29
N ASP A 649 0.04 1.14 -30.36
CA ASP A 649 -1.34 1.59 -30.30
C ASP A 649 -2.26 0.46 -29.80
N PHE A 650 -2.89 0.66 -28.64
CA PHE A 650 -3.89 -0.26 -28.05
C PHE A 650 -5.32 0.25 -28.24
N SER A 651 -5.57 1.21 -29.16
CA SER A 651 -6.86 1.86 -29.36
C SER A 651 -8.02 0.93 -29.75
N THR A 652 -7.74 -0.27 -30.26
CA THR A 652 -8.73 -1.29 -30.62
C THR A 652 -9.29 -2.06 -29.42
N ILE A 653 -8.75 -1.86 -28.21
CA ILE A 653 -9.14 -2.60 -27.00
C ILE A 653 -10.04 -1.71 -26.13
N SER A 654 -11.30 -2.14 -25.98
CA SER A 654 -12.40 -1.38 -25.37
C SER A 654 -12.36 -1.29 -23.82
N SER A 655 -11.35 -1.82 -23.14
CA SER A 655 -11.35 -1.91 -21.67
C SER A 655 -9.92 -2.02 -21.11
N THR A 656 -9.22 -0.90 -21.00
CA THR A 656 -7.96 -0.85 -20.25
C THR A 656 -8.25 -0.30 -18.84
N ASN A 657 -7.99 -1.12 -17.81
CA ASN A 657 -8.08 -0.74 -16.39
C ASN A 657 -6.72 -0.27 -15.88
N LEU A 658 -5.94 0.40 -16.75
CA LEU A 658 -4.57 0.78 -16.46
C LEU A 658 -4.55 1.88 -15.39
N GLN A 659 -3.83 1.63 -14.31
CA GLN A 659 -3.70 2.52 -13.17
C GLN A 659 -2.30 3.13 -13.10
N VAL A 660 -1.27 2.39 -13.53
CA VAL A 660 0.12 2.84 -13.50
C VAL A 660 0.83 2.43 -14.79
N LEU A 661 1.44 3.41 -15.44
CA LEU A 661 2.38 3.21 -16.53
C LEU A 661 3.69 3.95 -16.25
N ASP A 662 4.78 3.21 -16.08
CA ASP A 662 6.14 3.75 -15.96
C ASP A 662 7.04 3.12 -17.00
N VAL A 663 7.40 3.88 -18.03
CA VAL A 663 8.36 3.49 -19.07
C VAL A 663 9.53 4.46 -19.13
N GLY A 664 9.76 5.21 -18.04
CA GLY A 664 10.79 6.25 -18.00
C GLY A 664 12.21 5.69 -18.17
N PHE A 665 13.17 6.53 -18.53
CA PHE A 665 14.58 6.14 -18.69
C PHE A 665 14.76 4.98 -19.68
N ASN A 666 14.32 5.19 -20.92
CA ASN A 666 14.44 4.26 -22.06
C ASN A 666 14.84 5.06 -23.33
N HIS A 667 14.79 4.43 -24.51
CA HIS A 667 15.06 5.04 -25.82
C HIS A 667 13.79 5.13 -26.69
N LEU A 668 12.61 5.26 -26.07
CA LEU A 668 11.33 5.31 -26.79
C LEU A 668 11.19 6.62 -27.55
N SER A 669 10.52 6.58 -28.70
CA SER A 669 10.39 7.72 -29.61
C SER A 669 8.96 7.86 -30.14
N GLY A 670 8.73 8.87 -30.99
CA GLY A 670 7.44 9.13 -31.62
C GLY A 670 6.52 9.99 -30.76
N LYS A 671 5.25 10.05 -31.15
CA LYS A 671 4.24 10.88 -30.46
C LYS A 671 3.63 10.15 -29.27
N LEU A 672 3.13 10.91 -28.31
CA LEU A 672 2.35 10.35 -27.19
C LEU A 672 1.07 9.65 -27.72
N PRO A 673 0.82 8.38 -27.35
CA PRO A 673 -0.21 7.58 -28.00
C PRO A 673 -1.62 7.97 -27.56
N LYS A 674 -2.57 8.04 -28.51
CA LYS A 674 -3.94 8.54 -28.27
C LYS A 674 -4.76 7.68 -27.30
N TRP A 675 -4.53 6.36 -27.28
CA TRP A 675 -5.28 5.45 -26.42
C TRP A 675 -5.00 5.67 -24.93
N LEU A 676 -3.81 6.19 -24.59
CA LEU A 676 -3.40 6.43 -23.20
C LEU A 676 -4.39 7.35 -22.49
N TRP A 677 -4.84 8.38 -23.20
CA TRP A 677 -5.75 9.41 -22.71
C TRP A 677 -7.21 8.94 -22.54
N LYS A 678 -7.53 7.70 -22.94
CA LYS A 678 -8.84 7.08 -22.68
C LYS A 678 -8.89 6.36 -21.32
N ASN A 679 -7.75 6.17 -20.66
CA ASN A 679 -7.64 5.43 -19.39
C ASN A 679 -8.00 6.32 -18.21
N THR A 680 -9.28 6.51 -17.92
CA THR A 680 -9.73 7.40 -16.84
C THR A 680 -9.26 7.00 -15.44
N ASN A 681 -8.91 5.72 -15.23
CA ASN A 681 -8.43 5.18 -13.96
C ASN A 681 -6.90 5.35 -13.75
N LEU A 682 -6.19 5.99 -14.69
CA LEU A 682 -4.73 6.15 -14.63
C LEU A 682 -4.36 7.12 -13.51
N GLY A 683 -3.73 6.60 -12.44
CA GLY A 683 -3.26 7.39 -11.30
C GLY A 683 -1.82 7.87 -11.42
N ARG A 684 -0.96 7.12 -12.13
CA ARG A 684 0.45 7.48 -12.37
C ARG A 684 0.87 7.25 -13.81
N LEU A 685 1.50 8.27 -14.40
CA LEU A 685 2.12 8.22 -15.71
C LEU A 685 3.55 8.75 -15.64
N ASP A 686 4.53 7.91 -15.98
CA ASP A 686 5.95 8.28 -16.07
C ASP A 686 6.51 7.85 -17.43
N LEU A 687 6.74 8.83 -18.30
CA LEU A 687 7.36 8.69 -19.62
C LEU A 687 8.72 9.42 -19.69
N SER A 688 9.28 9.79 -18.53
CA SER A 688 10.46 10.65 -18.42
C SER A 688 11.69 10.07 -19.12
N ARG A 689 12.65 10.92 -19.50
CA ARG A 689 13.95 10.51 -20.06
C ARG A 689 13.81 9.53 -21.23
N ASN A 690 13.12 9.98 -22.28
CA ASN A 690 12.92 9.28 -23.54
C ASN A 690 13.10 10.28 -24.71
N HIS A 691 12.67 9.91 -25.92
CA HIS A 691 12.72 10.74 -27.12
C HIS A 691 11.32 11.08 -27.67
N PHE A 692 10.30 11.18 -26.80
CA PHE A 692 8.94 11.52 -27.24
C PHE A 692 8.84 12.95 -27.78
N GLU A 693 8.08 13.13 -28.85
CA GLU A 693 7.92 14.40 -29.56
C GLU A 693 6.45 14.76 -29.83
N GLY A 694 6.23 15.94 -30.42
CA GLY A 694 4.89 16.48 -30.65
C GLY A 694 4.33 17.20 -29.42
N SER A 695 3.04 17.54 -29.47
CA SER A 695 2.37 18.27 -28.39
C SER A 695 1.68 17.35 -27.38
N ILE A 696 1.47 17.87 -26.16
CA ILE A 696 0.57 17.25 -25.19
C ILE A 696 -0.86 17.47 -25.69
N PRO A 697 -1.61 16.42 -26.05
CA PRO A 697 -2.93 16.55 -26.68
C PRO A 697 -4.00 16.93 -25.65
N MET A 698 -5.10 17.53 -26.11
CA MET A 698 -6.20 17.99 -25.25
C MET A 698 -6.88 16.83 -24.51
N GLU A 699 -6.87 15.64 -25.10
CA GLU A 699 -7.42 14.40 -24.52
C GLU A 699 -6.76 14.04 -23.18
N PHE A 700 -5.55 14.56 -22.89
CA PHE A 700 -4.91 14.48 -21.57
C PHE A 700 -5.86 14.86 -20.43
N CYS A 701 -6.77 15.79 -20.67
CA CYS A 701 -7.77 16.28 -19.71
C CYS A 701 -8.82 15.24 -19.28
N ASN A 702 -8.84 14.06 -19.91
CA ASN A 702 -9.72 12.95 -19.53
C ASN A 702 -9.19 12.16 -18.31
N LEU A 703 -7.92 12.35 -17.93
CA LEU A 703 -7.27 11.58 -16.86
C LEU A 703 -7.60 12.13 -15.46
N VAL A 704 -8.90 12.14 -15.11
CA VAL A 704 -9.42 12.77 -13.88
C VAL A 704 -8.89 12.17 -12.57
N ASP A 705 -8.42 10.92 -12.60
CA ASP A 705 -7.81 10.24 -11.45
C ASP A 705 -6.28 10.37 -11.37
N LEU A 706 -5.66 11.13 -12.28
CA LEU A 706 -4.21 11.29 -12.35
C LEU A 706 -3.67 12.10 -11.18
N LEU A 707 -2.59 11.59 -10.57
CA LEU A 707 -1.95 12.16 -9.38
C LEU A 707 -0.49 12.49 -9.63
N PHE A 708 0.19 11.63 -10.38
CA PHE A 708 1.60 11.76 -10.70
C PHE A 708 1.79 11.73 -12.21
N LEU A 709 2.35 12.82 -12.74
CA LEU A 709 2.72 12.97 -14.14
C LEU A 709 4.19 13.34 -14.25
N ASP A 710 4.97 12.51 -14.94
CA ASP A 710 6.34 12.82 -15.30
C ASP A 710 6.57 12.58 -16.81
N LEU A 711 6.71 13.68 -17.55
CA LEU A 711 7.08 13.70 -18.97
C LEU A 711 8.44 14.39 -19.17
N SER A 712 9.22 14.56 -18.10
CA SER A 712 10.47 15.32 -18.14
C SER A 712 11.52 14.69 -19.07
N GLU A 713 12.45 15.50 -19.56
CA GLU A 713 13.58 15.06 -20.39
C GLU A 713 13.12 14.33 -21.66
N ASN A 714 12.30 15.01 -22.47
CA ASN A 714 11.79 14.55 -23.77
C ASN A 714 11.91 15.69 -24.81
N HIS A 715 11.34 15.50 -26.00
CA HIS A 715 11.28 16.50 -27.08
C HIS A 715 9.86 17.07 -27.29
N LEU A 716 9.01 17.06 -26.25
CA LEU A 716 7.64 17.56 -26.33
C LEU A 716 7.63 19.06 -26.60
N SER A 717 6.67 19.53 -27.39
CA SER A 717 6.62 20.90 -27.92
C SER A 717 5.19 21.47 -27.94
N GLY A 718 5.04 22.74 -28.27
CA GLY A 718 3.74 23.42 -28.27
C GLY A 718 3.28 23.80 -26.87
N THR A 719 2.00 24.17 -26.74
CA THR A 719 1.44 24.66 -25.48
C THR A 719 0.96 23.53 -24.58
N ILE A 720 0.95 23.80 -23.26
CA ILE A 720 0.29 22.93 -22.28
C ILE A 720 -1.24 23.12 -22.45
N PRO A 721 -2.03 22.06 -22.64
CA PRO A 721 -3.48 22.16 -22.82
C PRO A 721 -4.16 22.78 -21.59
N SER A 722 -5.31 23.43 -21.79
CA SER A 722 -6.04 24.16 -20.73
C SER A 722 -7.39 23.50 -20.44
N CYS A 723 -7.57 22.98 -19.22
CA CYS A 723 -8.82 22.35 -18.77
C CYS A 723 -8.89 22.28 -17.24
N SER A 724 -10.09 22.27 -16.66
CA SER A 724 -10.27 22.31 -15.19
C SER A 724 -10.54 20.94 -14.54
N ASN A 725 -10.25 19.83 -15.24
CA ASN A 725 -10.69 18.48 -14.84
C ASN A 725 -9.69 17.72 -13.94
N LEU A 726 -8.43 18.15 -13.83
CA LEU A 726 -7.38 17.40 -13.12
C LEU A 726 -7.27 17.77 -11.63
N GLN A 727 -8.37 17.65 -10.88
CA GLN A 727 -8.44 18.13 -9.49
C GLN A 727 -7.58 17.34 -8.49
N LYS A 728 -7.22 16.09 -8.83
CA LYS A 728 -6.43 15.21 -7.97
C LYS A 728 -4.92 15.35 -8.19
N ILE A 729 -4.47 15.97 -9.28
CA ILE A 729 -3.05 16.01 -9.65
C ILE A 729 -2.20 16.60 -8.52
N THR A 730 -1.13 15.89 -8.15
CA THR A 730 -0.31 16.19 -6.97
C THR A 730 1.14 16.50 -7.35
N TYR A 731 1.71 15.74 -8.28
CA TYR A 731 3.10 15.88 -8.73
C TYR A 731 3.16 15.99 -10.25
N VAL A 732 3.74 17.08 -10.75
CA VAL A 732 3.88 17.37 -12.18
C VAL A 732 5.33 17.68 -12.49
N HIS A 733 5.92 16.88 -13.38
CA HIS A 733 7.28 17.06 -13.89
C HIS A 733 7.26 17.11 -15.42
N LEU A 734 7.51 18.29 -16.00
CA LEU A 734 7.60 18.53 -17.45
C LEU A 734 8.95 19.14 -17.85
N ARG A 735 9.94 19.10 -16.95
CA ARG A 735 11.25 19.70 -17.13
C ARG A 735 11.96 19.24 -18.42
N LYS A 736 12.83 20.07 -18.99
CA LYS A 736 13.71 19.71 -20.13
C LYS A 736 12.90 19.19 -21.32
N ASN A 737 11.99 20.02 -21.79
CA ASN A 737 11.22 19.83 -23.01
C ASN A 737 11.32 21.11 -23.88
N LYS A 738 10.51 21.19 -24.93
CA LYS A 738 10.39 22.35 -25.83
C LYS A 738 9.00 23.00 -25.71
N LEU A 739 8.37 22.90 -24.55
CA LEU A 739 7.03 23.47 -24.30
C LEU A 739 7.10 24.99 -24.35
N SER A 740 6.06 25.63 -24.88
CA SER A 740 6.02 27.07 -25.15
C SER A 740 4.68 27.70 -24.81
N GLY A 741 4.62 29.03 -24.82
CA GLY A 741 3.41 29.79 -24.51
C GLY A 741 3.18 30.00 -23.01
N PRO A 742 2.05 30.61 -22.62
CA PRO A 742 1.77 30.96 -21.23
C PRO A 742 1.45 29.75 -20.36
N LEU A 743 1.63 29.92 -19.04
CA LEU A 743 1.33 28.88 -18.07
C LEU A 743 -0.18 28.58 -18.03
N SER A 744 -0.55 27.36 -18.40
CA SER A 744 -1.94 26.89 -18.48
C SER A 744 -2.56 26.67 -17.10
N PRO A 745 -3.85 27.04 -16.88
CA PRO A 745 -4.58 26.80 -15.63
C PRO A 745 -4.96 25.32 -15.41
N VAL A 746 -4.47 24.39 -16.24
CA VAL A 746 -4.73 22.95 -16.07
C VAL A 746 -4.26 22.38 -14.74
N PHE A 747 -3.26 23.02 -14.12
CA PHE A 747 -2.74 22.65 -12.81
C PHE A 747 -3.35 23.48 -11.67
N ASN A 748 -4.42 24.24 -11.93
CA ASN A 748 -5.18 24.96 -10.91
C ASN A 748 -6.08 24.00 -10.10
N GLY A 749 -5.48 22.98 -9.50
CA GLY A 749 -6.12 21.99 -8.64
C GLY A 749 -5.60 22.09 -7.20
N SER A 750 -6.48 21.95 -6.22
CA SER A 750 -6.15 22.14 -4.79
C SER A 750 -5.14 21.12 -4.22
N SER A 751 -4.90 20.01 -4.91
CA SER A 751 -4.05 18.92 -4.43
C SER A 751 -2.58 19.05 -4.84
N LEU A 752 -2.21 20.05 -5.66
CA LEU A 752 -0.86 20.16 -6.22
C LEU A 752 0.18 20.44 -5.13
N VAL A 753 1.22 19.62 -5.11
CA VAL A 753 2.35 19.70 -4.17
C VAL A 753 3.63 20.09 -4.90
N THR A 754 3.85 19.57 -6.11
CA THR A 754 5.07 19.84 -6.88
C THR A 754 4.75 20.15 -8.32
N LEU A 755 5.31 21.26 -8.80
CA LEU A 755 5.23 21.70 -10.18
C LEU A 755 6.64 22.03 -10.69
N ASP A 756 7.16 21.17 -11.56
CA ASP A 756 8.45 21.37 -12.24
C ASP A 756 8.25 21.53 -13.76
N LEU A 757 8.47 22.75 -14.22
CA LEU A 757 8.40 23.16 -15.63
C LEU A 757 9.75 23.67 -16.13
N SER A 758 10.82 23.39 -15.40
CA SER A 758 12.14 23.96 -15.66
C SER A 758 12.69 23.60 -17.04
N GLU A 759 13.57 24.42 -17.62
CA GLU A 759 14.26 24.15 -18.88
C GLU A 759 13.27 23.89 -20.03
N ASN A 760 12.38 24.87 -20.29
CA ASN A 760 11.43 24.92 -21.39
C ASN A 760 11.48 26.31 -22.07
N SER A 761 10.52 26.59 -22.95
CA SER A 761 10.36 27.88 -23.65
C SER A 761 9.04 28.57 -23.27
N LEU A 762 8.58 28.42 -22.02
CA LEU A 762 7.34 29.05 -21.54
C LEU A 762 7.50 30.56 -21.40
N THR A 763 6.46 31.32 -21.75
CA THR A 763 6.49 32.79 -21.86
C THR A 763 5.39 33.46 -21.04
N GLY A 764 5.43 34.78 -20.90
CA GLY A 764 4.39 35.58 -20.25
C GLY A 764 4.52 35.60 -18.72
N GLU A 765 3.57 36.26 -18.05
CA GLU A 765 3.62 36.42 -16.60
C GLU A 765 3.28 35.12 -15.86
N ILE A 766 3.81 34.97 -14.64
CA ILE A 766 3.42 33.89 -13.74
C ILE A 766 2.00 34.19 -13.20
N PRO A 767 0.98 33.35 -13.46
CA PRO A 767 -0.39 33.64 -13.06
C PRO A 767 -0.62 33.62 -11.54
N ASP A 768 -1.56 34.45 -11.09
CA ASP A 768 -1.95 34.57 -9.67
C ASP A 768 -2.47 33.27 -9.05
N TRP A 769 -3.12 32.40 -9.84
CA TRP A 769 -3.67 31.14 -9.33
C TRP A 769 -2.57 30.21 -8.78
N VAL A 770 -1.32 30.32 -9.26
CA VAL A 770 -0.19 29.55 -8.72
C VAL A 770 -0.02 29.87 -7.23
N GLY A 771 -0.13 31.14 -6.85
CA GLY A 771 -0.07 31.58 -5.46
C GLY A 771 -1.29 31.19 -4.62
N MET A 772 -2.37 30.72 -5.24
CA MET A 772 -3.60 30.31 -4.55
C MET A 772 -3.65 28.81 -4.22
N LEU A 773 -2.60 28.05 -4.53
CA LEU A 773 -2.53 26.61 -4.29
C LEU A 773 -2.13 26.31 -2.84
N PRO A 774 -3.01 25.72 -2.01
CA PRO A 774 -2.80 25.62 -0.56
C PRO A 774 -1.69 24.63 -0.18
N ASN A 775 -1.48 23.59 -1.00
CA ASN A 775 -0.55 22.49 -0.71
C ASN A 775 0.76 22.56 -1.51
N LEU A 776 0.93 23.59 -2.36
CA LEU A 776 2.11 23.69 -3.23
C LEU A 776 3.37 23.90 -2.38
N SER A 777 4.28 22.94 -2.49
CA SER A 777 5.50 22.86 -1.69
C SER A 777 6.75 23.08 -2.52
N ILE A 778 6.75 22.67 -3.79
CA ILE A 778 7.90 22.80 -4.68
C ILE A 778 7.45 23.43 -5.99
N LEU A 779 8.04 24.58 -6.33
CA LEU A 779 7.79 25.29 -7.58
C LEU A 779 9.12 25.53 -8.32
N LEU A 780 9.30 24.87 -9.46
CA LEU A 780 10.50 24.95 -10.29
C LEU A 780 10.12 25.42 -11.70
N LEU A 781 10.47 26.67 -12.01
CA LEU A 781 10.21 27.36 -13.29
C LEU A 781 11.51 27.82 -13.96
N LYS A 782 12.65 27.32 -13.50
CA LYS A 782 13.99 27.71 -13.94
C LYS A 782 14.15 27.64 -15.46
N ALA A 783 14.94 28.53 -16.05
CA ALA A 783 15.33 28.49 -17.46
C ALA A 783 14.11 28.43 -18.41
N ASN A 784 13.29 29.46 -18.33
CA ASN A 784 12.16 29.74 -19.23
C ASN A 784 12.25 31.22 -19.68
N GLN A 785 11.16 31.76 -20.23
CA GLN A 785 11.03 33.15 -20.68
C GLN A 785 9.88 33.85 -19.93
N PHE A 786 9.69 33.53 -18.65
CA PHE A 786 8.69 34.21 -17.83
C PHE A 786 9.11 35.67 -17.59
N ASP A 787 8.17 36.60 -17.78
CA ASP A 787 8.35 38.04 -17.60
C ASP A 787 7.40 38.61 -16.52
N GLY A 788 7.34 39.94 -16.39
CA GLY A 788 6.54 40.61 -15.36
C GLY A 788 7.16 40.59 -13.97
N GLU A 789 6.34 40.84 -12.94
CA GLU A 789 6.78 40.80 -11.53
C GLU A 789 6.49 39.44 -10.88
N LEU A 790 7.18 39.14 -9.78
CA LEU A 790 6.83 38.00 -8.93
C LEU A 790 5.45 38.22 -8.30
N PRO A 791 4.47 37.30 -8.47
CA PRO A 791 3.11 37.52 -7.98
C PRO A 791 3.05 37.69 -6.47
N VAL A 792 2.38 38.75 -6.01
CA VAL A 792 2.03 38.90 -4.58
C VAL A 792 1.19 37.73 -4.08
N HIS A 793 0.49 36.99 -4.93
CA HIS A 793 -0.24 35.81 -4.48
C HIS A 793 0.68 34.69 -3.95
N PHE A 794 1.98 34.68 -4.27
CA PHE A 794 2.94 33.77 -3.63
C PHE A 794 2.97 33.94 -2.11
N CYS A 795 2.53 35.09 -1.59
CA CYS A 795 2.34 35.33 -0.16
C CYS A 795 1.37 34.35 0.52
N ARG A 796 0.58 33.56 -0.22
CA ARG A 796 -0.40 32.60 0.32
C ARG A 796 0.06 31.14 0.23
N LEU A 797 1.27 30.87 -0.28
CA LEU A 797 1.84 29.53 -0.40
C LEU A 797 2.46 29.06 0.92
N TYR A 798 1.62 28.74 1.90
CA TYR A 798 2.07 28.40 3.25
C TYR A 798 2.89 27.10 3.34
N ALA A 799 2.78 26.21 2.35
CA ALA A 799 3.50 24.93 2.31
C ALA A 799 4.82 24.96 1.53
N LEU A 800 5.20 26.12 0.96
CA LEU A 800 6.34 26.26 0.06
C LEU A 800 7.66 26.00 0.81
N SER A 801 8.46 25.10 0.24
CA SER A 801 9.78 24.71 0.73
C SER A 801 10.87 24.98 -0.30
N ILE A 802 10.57 24.89 -1.60
CA ILE A 802 11.55 25.11 -2.67
C ILE A 802 10.93 25.99 -3.75
N LEU A 803 11.62 27.09 -4.06
CA LEU A 803 11.27 28.01 -5.13
C LEU A 803 12.49 28.22 -6.05
N ASP A 804 12.38 27.80 -7.30
CA ASP A 804 13.37 28.10 -8.35
C ASP A 804 12.69 28.80 -9.52
N VAL A 805 12.96 30.08 -9.69
CA VAL A 805 12.53 30.86 -10.87
C VAL A 805 13.73 31.44 -11.61
N SER A 806 14.91 30.85 -11.39
CA SER A 806 16.16 31.36 -11.93
C SER A 806 16.21 31.30 -13.45
N ARG A 807 17.02 32.17 -14.08
CA ARG A 807 17.19 32.23 -15.55
C ARG A 807 15.84 32.48 -16.27
N ASN A 808 15.19 33.58 -15.94
CA ASN A 808 13.99 34.08 -16.59
C ASN A 808 14.15 35.59 -16.89
N GLU A 809 13.07 36.26 -17.28
CA GLU A 809 13.02 37.70 -17.56
C GLU A 809 12.25 38.47 -16.47
N LEU A 810 12.17 37.93 -15.25
CA LEU A 810 11.38 38.51 -14.15
C LEU A 810 11.98 39.83 -13.67
N SER A 811 11.11 40.79 -13.39
CA SER A 811 11.44 42.16 -13.00
C SER A 811 10.69 42.57 -11.71
N GLY A 812 10.71 43.86 -11.36
CA GLY A 812 10.07 44.35 -10.13
C GLY A 812 10.87 44.03 -8.86
N ARG A 813 10.23 44.12 -7.70
CA ARG A 813 10.86 43.91 -6.38
C ARG A 813 10.61 42.51 -5.87
N ILE A 814 11.51 41.98 -5.03
CA ILE A 814 11.28 40.75 -4.28
C ILE A 814 10.13 40.99 -3.28
N PRO A 815 9.01 40.25 -3.33
CA PRO A 815 7.88 40.46 -2.42
C PRO A 815 8.30 40.25 -0.96
N SER A 816 8.05 41.24 -0.11
CA SER A 816 8.43 41.20 1.31
C SER A 816 7.70 40.11 2.09
N CYS A 817 6.60 39.56 1.58
CA CYS A 817 5.86 38.48 2.23
C CYS A 817 6.55 37.11 2.13
N LEU A 818 7.53 36.92 1.23
CA LEU A 818 8.37 35.72 1.19
C LEU A 818 9.12 35.49 2.52
N THR A 819 9.08 36.47 3.41
CA THR A 819 9.70 36.51 4.74
C THR A 819 8.84 35.99 5.89
N LEU A 820 7.54 35.73 5.67
CA LEU A 820 6.57 35.38 6.72
C LEU A 820 6.40 33.87 6.95
N PHE A 821 7.09 33.04 6.17
CA PHE A 821 6.81 31.60 6.14
C PHE A 821 7.68 30.81 7.11
N PRO A 822 7.11 29.84 7.86
CA PRO A 822 7.88 28.73 8.39
C PRO A 822 8.25 27.86 7.19
N TRP A 823 9.47 27.96 6.67
CA TRP A 823 10.00 27.03 5.66
C TRP A 823 10.27 25.68 6.33
N THR A 824 9.24 25.12 6.95
CA THR A 824 9.34 23.99 7.88
C THR A 824 9.47 22.68 7.15
N LYS A 825 10.09 21.73 7.85
CA LYS A 825 10.17 20.32 7.50
C LYS A 825 8.83 19.78 6.99
N ARG A 826 8.89 19.08 5.86
CA ARG A 826 7.75 18.41 5.23
C ARG A 826 7.30 17.24 6.10
N ASP A 827 6.01 17.17 6.45
CA ASP A 827 5.38 15.96 6.99
C ASP A 827 4.33 15.47 5.98
N ILE A 828 4.80 15.07 4.80
CA ILE A 828 3.93 14.41 3.81
C ILE A 828 3.97 12.92 4.10
N SER A 829 2.93 12.44 4.77
CA SER A 829 2.53 11.04 4.63
C SER A 829 2.24 10.81 3.14
N HIS A 830 3.15 10.22 2.36
CA HIS A 830 2.96 9.95 0.93
C HIS A 830 1.66 9.15 0.70
N PRO A 831 0.52 9.76 0.31
CA PRO A 831 -0.78 9.10 0.48
C PRO A 831 -1.02 8.01 -0.57
N PHE A 832 -0.43 8.15 -1.77
CA PHE A 832 -0.86 7.35 -2.92
C PHE A 832 0.06 6.20 -3.32
N TYR A 833 1.38 6.33 -3.07
CA TYR A 833 2.30 5.20 -3.24
C TYR A 833 1.83 4.00 -2.38
N ASN A 834 1.32 4.31 -1.19
CA ASN A 834 0.83 3.35 -0.21
C ASN A 834 -0.62 2.88 -0.47
N MET A 835 -1.26 3.19 -1.61
CA MET A 835 -2.64 2.76 -1.87
C MET A 835 -2.76 1.80 -3.06
N ILE A 836 -2.19 2.10 -4.22
CA ILE A 836 -2.24 1.19 -5.40
C ILE A 836 -1.28 0.01 -5.23
N MET A 837 -0.02 0.27 -4.83
CA MET A 837 0.91 -0.82 -4.49
C MET A 837 0.42 -1.58 -3.25
N TYR A 838 -0.03 -0.89 -2.21
CA TYR A 838 -0.56 -1.57 -1.03
C TYR A 838 -1.79 -2.43 -1.34
N SER A 839 -2.70 -2.01 -2.22
CA SER A 839 -3.85 -2.84 -2.62
C SER A 839 -3.44 -4.03 -3.49
N ALA A 840 -2.56 -3.85 -4.47
CA ALA A 840 -2.01 -4.96 -5.26
C ALA A 840 -1.28 -5.99 -4.36
N PHE A 841 -0.49 -5.53 -3.39
CA PHE A 841 0.27 -6.38 -2.47
C PHE A 841 -0.61 -7.00 -1.37
N ARG A 842 -1.61 -6.26 -0.85
CA ARG A 842 -2.64 -6.80 0.03
C ARG A 842 -3.38 -7.94 -0.65
N ASN A 843 -3.64 -7.83 -1.96
CA ASN A 843 -4.28 -8.88 -2.75
C ASN A 843 -3.33 -10.07 -3.00
N VAL A 844 -2.05 -9.84 -3.31
CA VAL A 844 -1.02 -10.91 -3.44
C VAL A 844 -1.02 -11.81 -2.21
N PHE A 845 -0.93 -11.20 -1.03
CA PHE A 845 -0.85 -11.97 0.21
C PHE A 845 -2.22 -12.24 0.86
N ALA A 846 -3.33 -11.80 0.27
CA ALA A 846 -4.67 -12.21 0.69
C ALA A 846 -4.86 -13.72 0.46
N GLY A 847 -4.28 -14.25 -0.64
CA GLY A 847 -4.22 -15.69 -0.90
C GLY A 847 -3.51 -16.44 0.23
N SER A 848 -2.29 -16.04 0.59
CA SER A 848 -1.54 -16.66 1.68
C SER A 848 -2.24 -16.52 3.05
N ARG A 849 -2.92 -15.39 3.32
CA ARG A 849 -3.77 -15.23 4.51
C ARG A 849 -4.92 -16.24 4.52
N LEU A 850 -5.56 -16.44 3.37
CA LEU A 850 -6.66 -17.39 3.23
C LEU A 850 -6.17 -18.84 3.39
N THR A 851 -4.99 -19.16 2.86
CA THR A 851 -4.32 -20.45 3.09
C THR A 851 -4.07 -20.68 4.57
N ILE A 852 -3.44 -19.74 5.28
CA ILE A 852 -3.22 -19.86 6.73
C ILE A 852 -4.56 -19.96 7.49
N TYR A 853 -5.53 -19.10 7.16
CA TYR A 853 -6.88 -19.10 7.74
C TYR A 853 -7.60 -20.44 7.59
N ASN A 854 -7.52 -21.07 6.41
CA ASN A 854 -8.16 -22.35 6.12
C ASN A 854 -7.50 -23.52 6.85
N LEU A 855 -6.23 -23.37 7.25
CA LEU A 855 -5.46 -24.41 7.95
C LEU A 855 -5.59 -24.33 9.47
N ILE A 856 -6.10 -23.22 10.01
CA ILE A 856 -6.38 -23.03 11.43
C ILE A 856 -7.77 -23.61 11.74
N SER A 857 -7.83 -24.47 12.76
CA SER A 857 -9.03 -25.18 13.23
C SER A 857 -10.13 -24.27 13.75
N ASN A 858 -9.76 -23.12 14.35
CA ASN A 858 -10.70 -22.16 14.90
C ASN A 858 -10.64 -20.86 14.10
N LYS A 859 -11.66 -20.61 13.27
CA LYS A 859 -11.68 -19.54 12.27
C LYS A 859 -11.89 -18.13 12.84
N VAL A 860 -12.35 -18.01 14.09
CA VAL A 860 -12.68 -16.72 14.75
C VAL A 860 -11.44 -15.87 15.12
N TYR A 861 -10.22 -16.37 14.85
CA TYR A 861 -9.00 -15.94 15.54
C TYR A 861 -7.98 -15.22 14.64
N TYR A 862 -8.09 -15.36 13.32
CA TYR A 862 -7.06 -14.82 12.42
C TYR A 862 -7.40 -13.41 11.95
N ASN A 863 -7.09 -12.39 12.76
CA ASN A 863 -6.87 -11.03 12.27
C ASN A 863 -5.50 -11.00 11.57
N GLY A 864 -5.45 -11.59 10.38
CA GLY A 864 -4.25 -11.78 9.58
C GLY A 864 -3.63 -10.49 9.07
N GLU A 865 -3.20 -9.57 9.93
CA GLU A 865 -2.27 -8.53 9.54
C GLU A 865 -0.93 -9.20 9.21
N LEU A 866 -0.63 -9.36 7.92
CA LEU A 866 0.75 -9.50 7.46
C LEU A 866 1.48 -8.17 7.66
N PRO A 867 2.79 -8.17 7.94
CA PRO A 867 3.49 -7.00 8.46
C PRO A 867 3.38 -5.81 7.53
N SER A 868 2.99 -4.66 8.09
CA SER A 868 3.14 -3.34 7.48
C SER A 868 4.58 -2.99 7.10
N SER A 869 5.56 -3.67 7.70
CA SER A 869 6.99 -3.41 7.58
C SER A 869 7.66 -4.03 6.35
N GLN A 870 7.06 -5.03 5.68
CA GLN A 870 7.57 -5.48 4.37
C GLN A 870 7.30 -4.43 3.26
N PHE A 871 6.48 -3.42 3.54
CA PHE A 871 6.00 -2.43 2.57
C PHE A 871 6.92 -1.22 2.40
N TYR A 872 8.02 -1.11 3.16
CA TYR A 872 8.97 0.00 3.03
C TYR A 872 9.89 -0.10 1.79
N PHE A 873 10.08 -1.31 1.23
CA PHE A 873 11.16 -1.59 0.27
C PHE A 873 10.80 -1.46 -1.21
N LEU A 874 9.55 -1.12 -1.52
CA LEU A 874 9.10 -0.95 -2.89
C LEU A 874 8.88 0.50 -3.26
N LYS A 875 9.48 1.49 -2.57
CA LYS A 875 9.48 2.92 -2.94
C LYS A 875 9.93 3.12 -4.40
N TYR A 876 9.03 2.81 -5.32
CA TYR A 876 9.16 2.91 -6.76
C TYR A 876 8.43 4.20 -7.10
N GLY A 877 9.19 5.15 -7.66
CA GLY A 877 8.64 6.44 -8.01
C GLY A 877 8.36 7.35 -6.80
N ALA A 878 9.19 7.28 -5.74
CA ALA A 878 9.22 8.36 -4.76
C ALA A 878 9.45 9.69 -5.50
N GLU A 879 8.76 10.73 -5.07
CA GLU A 879 8.96 12.06 -5.61
C GLU A 879 10.44 12.42 -5.55
N TYR A 880 10.94 12.93 -6.67
CA TYR A 880 12.30 13.40 -6.81
C TYR A 880 12.31 14.72 -7.55
N ILE A 881 13.32 15.54 -7.29
CA ILE A 881 13.57 16.78 -8.03
C ILE A 881 15.07 16.90 -8.31
N GLU A 882 15.42 17.71 -9.31
CA GLU A 882 16.80 18.16 -9.49
C GLU A 882 16.90 19.64 -9.12
N PHE A 883 17.71 19.96 -8.11
CA PHE A 883 17.85 21.33 -7.61
C PHE A 883 19.34 21.67 -7.39
N PRO A 884 19.80 22.88 -7.75
CA PRO A 884 21.19 23.27 -7.52
C PRO A 884 21.43 23.68 -6.07
N THR A 885 22.37 23.02 -5.38
CA THR A 885 22.90 23.50 -4.10
C THR A 885 24.42 23.54 -4.15
N LYS A 886 25.03 24.55 -3.53
CA LYS A 886 26.51 24.71 -3.50
C LYS A 886 27.13 24.64 -4.92
N TYR A 887 26.51 25.32 -5.88
CA TYR A 887 26.87 25.34 -7.31
C TYR A 887 26.81 23.99 -8.05
N ARG A 888 26.19 22.96 -7.48
CA ARG A 888 26.07 21.63 -8.09
C ARG A 888 24.61 21.20 -8.18
N LEU A 889 24.22 20.64 -9.32
CA LEU A 889 22.90 20.06 -9.52
C LEU A 889 22.87 18.67 -8.89
N TYR A 890 21.93 18.45 -7.96
CA TYR A 890 21.74 17.16 -7.31
C TYR A 890 20.30 16.70 -7.47
N THR A 891 20.10 15.37 -7.52
CA THR A 891 18.78 14.75 -7.42
C THR A 891 18.45 14.50 -5.96
N TYR A 892 17.34 15.07 -5.48
CA TYR A 892 16.82 14.90 -4.12
C TYR A 892 15.57 14.04 -4.14
N GLN A 893 15.45 13.09 -3.21
CA GLN A 893 14.29 12.21 -3.08
C GLN A 893 14.08 11.75 -1.63
N GLY A 894 12.86 11.34 -1.30
CA GLY A 894 12.50 10.80 0.00
C GLY A 894 12.81 11.75 1.17
N LYS A 895 13.27 11.21 2.31
CA LYS A 895 13.49 12.00 3.54
C LYS A 895 14.46 13.18 3.38
N ILE A 896 15.38 13.11 2.41
CA ILE A 896 16.32 14.22 2.15
C ILE A 896 15.58 15.38 1.49
N LEU A 897 14.67 15.08 0.55
CA LEU A 897 13.82 16.11 -0.08
C LEU A 897 12.94 16.81 0.96
N ASP A 898 12.42 16.06 1.95
CA ASP A 898 11.62 16.61 3.04
C ASP A 898 12.37 17.56 3.99
N LEU A 899 13.72 17.51 3.96
CA LEU A 899 14.61 18.35 4.76
C LEU A 899 15.20 19.53 3.95
N LEU A 900 14.94 19.59 2.63
CA LEU A 900 15.49 20.61 1.76
C LEU A 900 14.54 21.82 1.69
N SER A 901 15.14 23.00 1.84
CA SER A 901 14.46 24.29 1.77
C SER A 901 15.37 25.28 1.05
N ALA A 902 14.91 25.86 -0.05
CA ALA A 902 15.77 26.71 -0.87
C ALA A 902 15.02 27.71 -1.76
N ILE A 903 15.67 28.85 -2.00
CA ILE A 903 15.20 29.89 -2.91
C ILE A 903 16.30 30.20 -3.93
N ASP A 904 15.98 30.06 -5.21
CA ASP A 904 16.83 30.53 -6.31
C ASP A 904 16.04 31.50 -7.22
N LEU A 905 16.41 32.79 -7.13
CA LEU A 905 15.89 33.87 -7.97
C LEU A 905 16.95 34.39 -8.94
N SER A 906 18.07 33.69 -9.11
CA SER A 906 19.22 34.20 -9.83
C SER A 906 19.00 34.34 -11.34
N CYS A 907 19.82 35.16 -11.99
CA CYS A 907 19.76 35.39 -13.44
C CYS A 907 18.35 35.88 -13.88
N ASN A 908 17.92 36.99 -13.28
CA ASN A 908 16.68 37.70 -13.62
C ASN A 908 16.98 39.21 -13.70
N GLN A 909 15.94 40.04 -13.77
CA GLN A 909 16.03 41.51 -13.82
C GLN A 909 15.47 42.16 -12.54
N LEU A 910 15.49 41.45 -11.40
CA LEU A 910 14.90 41.92 -10.14
C LEU A 910 15.61 43.18 -9.61
N THR A 911 14.84 44.10 -9.06
CA THR A 911 15.28 45.42 -8.58
C THR A 911 14.86 45.65 -7.13
N GLY A 912 15.24 46.82 -6.58
CA GLY A 912 14.92 47.19 -5.21
C GLY A 912 15.85 46.51 -4.18
N THR A 913 15.50 46.62 -2.91
CA THR A 913 16.33 46.13 -1.80
C THR A 913 16.01 44.69 -1.43
N ILE A 914 16.99 43.94 -0.94
CA ILE A 914 16.78 42.63 -0.34
C ILE A 914 15.91 42.78 0.93
N PRO A 915 14.72 42.14 1.01
CA PRO A 915 13.86 42.24 2.19
C PRO A 915 14.55 41.70 3.45
N PRO A 916 14.72 42.49 4.52
CA PRO A 916 15.40 42.03 5.74
C PRO A 916 14.73 40.83 6.41
N GLY A 917 13.42 40.67 6.24
CA GLY A 917 12.69 39.53 6.79
C GLY A 917 13.14 38.18 6.21
N LEU A 918 13.86 38.12 5.07
CA LEU A 918 14.40 36.86 4.55
C LEU A 918 15.38 36.22 5.54
N GLY A 919 15.96 37.01 6.45
CA GLY A 919 16.78 36.50 7.56
C GLY A 919 16.00 35.69 8.60
N ASN A 920 14.66 35.74 8.63
CA ASN A 920 13.86 34.96 9.58
C ASN A 920 13.58 33.52 9.11
N LEU A 921 13.99 33.14 7.90
CA LEU A 921 13.77 31.80 7.33
C LEU A 921 14.74 30.76 7.91
N SER A 922 14.66 30.51 9.23
CA SER A 922 15.66 29.75 10.01
C SER A 922 16.03 28.35 9.47
N GLU A 923 15.10 27.71 8.77
CA GLU A 923 15.26 26.36 8.21
C GLU A 923 15.86 26.35 6.80
N ILE A 924 16.05 27.51 6.13
CA ILE A 924 16.53 27.57 4.73
C ILE A 924 17.96 27.02 4.58
N ARG A 925 18.19 26.15 3.59
CA ARG A 925 19.52 25.59 3.28
C ARG A 925 20.24 26.32 2.14
N GLY A 926 19.51 26.92 1.21
CA GLY A 926 20.11 27.61 0.06
C GLY A 926 19.36 28.90 -0.31
N LEU A 927 20.10 29.99 -0.51
CA LEU A 927 19.58 31.26 -1.01
C LEU A 927 20.49 31.80 -2.12
N ASN A 928 19.94 31.94 -3.32
CA ASN A 928 20.65 32.48 -4.48
C ASN A 928 19.86 33.64 -5.09
N LEU A 929 20.43 34.85 -4.97
CA LEU A 929 19.88 36.10 -5.53
C LEU A 929 20.83 36.72 -6.56
N SER A 930 21.84 35.96 -7.00
CA SER A 930 22.89 36.46 -7.87
C SER A 930 22.39 36.87 -9.27
N HIS A 931 23.16 37.68 -9.99
CA HIS A 931 22.84 38.11 -11.36
C HIS A 931 21.44 38.76 -11.45
N ASN A 932 21.25 39.85 -10.71
CA ASN A 932 20.06 40.69 -10.71
C ASN A 932 20.48 42.18 -10.62
N ASN A 933 19.52 43.08 -10.48
CA ASN A 933 19.73 44.53 -10.32
C ASN A 933 19.41 45.01 -8.89
N LEU A 934 19.64 44.17 -7.87
CA LEU A 934 19.31 44.48 -6.48
C LEU A 934 20.23 45.58 -5.92
N ILE A 935 19.67 46.46 -5.08
CA ILE A 935 20.35 47.62 -4.50
C ILE A 935 20.26 47.62 -2.97
N GLY A 936 20.92 48.59 -2.32
CA GLY A 936 20.90 48.73 -0.86
C GLY A 936 21.87 47.79 -0.15
N ALA A 937 21.74 47.68 1.18
CA ALA A 937 22.67 46.91 2.01
C ALA A 937 22.27 45.44 2.14
N ILE A 938 23.29 44.58 2.39
CA ILE A 938 23.06 43.19 2.80
C ILE A 938 22.41 43.21 4.20
N PRO A 939 21.23 42.60 4.40
CA PRO A 939 20.58 42.62 5.70
C PRO A 939 21.37 41.87 6.78
N SER A 940 21.67 42.52 7.91
CA SER A 940 22.33 41.88 9.06
C SER A 940 21.48 40.76 9.68
N THR A 941 20.17 40.77 9.43
CA THR A 941 19.23 39.72 9.83
C THR A 941 19.56 38.35 9.24
N PHE A 942 20.35 38.25 8.17
CA PHE A 942 20.79 36.97 7.60
C PHE A 942 21.64 36.15 8.59
N SER A 943 22.23 36.79 9.61
CA SER A 943 22.92 36.12 10.73
C SER A 943 22.05 35.12 11.51
N LYS A 944 20.71 35.24 11.40
CA LYS A 944 19.73 34.33 12.02
C LYS A 944 19.51 33.04 11.22
N LEU A 945 19.97 32.95 9.97
CA LEU A 945 19.84 31.76 9.14
C LEU A 945 20.86 30.70 9.58
N LYS A 946 20.55 29.93 10.63
CA LYS A 946 21.51 28.99 11.22
C LYS A 946 21.72 27.70 10.42
N GLN A 947 20.77 27.31 9.57
CA GLN A 947 20.84 26.09 8.75
C GLN A 947 21.32 26.33 7.30
N ILE A 948 21.59 27.58 6.91
CA ILE A 948 21.96 27.89 5.53
C ILE A 948 23.36 27.38 5.19
N GLU A 949 23.44 26.69 4.06
CA GLU A 949 24.66 26.06 3.57
C GLU A 949 25.24 26.78 2.34
N SER A 950 24.40 27.53 1.60
CA SER A 950 24.78 28.22 0.37
C SER A 950 24.09 29.59 0.29
N LEU A 951 24.88 30.66 0.21
CA LEU A 951 24.40 32.03 0.06
C LEU A 951 25.14 32.73 -1.09
N ASP A 952 24.43 33.07 -2.16
CA ASP A 952 25.01 33.80 -3.29
C ASP A 952 24.24 35.09 -3.59
N LEU A 953 24.94 36.22 -3.48
CA LEU A 953 24.46 37.57 -3.70
C LEU A 953 25.28 38.30 -4.79
N SER A 954 26.11 37.56 -5.52
CA SER A 954 27.05 38.13 -6.49
C SER A 954 26.36 38.75 -7.71
N PHE A 955 27.05 39.61 -8.46
CA PHE A 955 26.53 40.26 -9.66
C PHE A 955 25.21 40.99 -9.42
N ASN A 956 25.26 42.00 -8.54
CA ASN A 956 24.16 42.91 -8.22
C ASN A 956 24.72 44.33 -8.01
N ASN A 957 23.87 45.27 -7.60
CA ASN A 957 24.24 46.66 -7.27
C ASN A 957 24.18 46.91 -5.75
N LEU A 958 24.45 45.90 -4.92
CA LEU A 958 24.43 46.02 -3.45
C LEU A 958 25.54 46.97 -2.97
N SER A 959 25.29 47.69 -1.88
CA SER A 959 26.17 48.72 -1.35
C SER A 959 26.23 48.70 0.18
N GLY A 960 27.08 49.51 0.81
CA GLY A 960 27.29 49.48 2.26
C GLY A 960 28.30 48.41 2.68
N ARG A 961 28.31 48.05 3.97
CA ARG A 961 29.26 47.08 4.55
C ARG A 961 28.71 45.65 4.52
N ILE A 962 29.60 44.67 4.49
CA ILE A 962 29.22 43.28 4.78
C ILE A 962 28.99 43.17 6.29
N PRO A 963 27.79 42.79 6.77
CA PRO A 963 27.49 42.74 8.19
C PRO A 963 28.40 41.74 8.93
N THR A 964 29.01 42.17 10.03
CA THR A 964 29.92 41.33 10.83
C THR A 964 29.18 40.19 11.52
N GLU A 965 27.88 40.35 11.77
CA GLU A 965 26.99 39.35 12.38
C GLU A 965 26.88 38.08 11.53
N LEU A 966 27.20 38.11 10.22
CA LEU A 966 27.19 36.92 9.36
C LEU A 966 28.26 35.89 9.76
N THR A 967 29.30 36.32 10.48
CA THR A 967 30.35 35.41 10.99
C THR A 967 29.82 34.39 12.02
N GLU A 968 28.63 34.63 12.58
CA GLU A 968 27.93 33.72 13.50
C GLU A 968 27.17 32.58 12.81
N MET A 969 27.28 32.47 11.48
CA MET A 969 26.64 31.42 10.68
C MET A 969 27.61 30.24 10.52
N THR A 970 27.31 29.13 11.19
CA THR A 970 28.24 27.99 11.29
C THR A 970 28.03 26.91 10.22
N ALA A 971 26.86 26.87 9.57
CA ALA A 971 26.53 25.88 8.54
C ALA A 971 26.93 26.29 7.10
N LEU A 972 27.30 27.57 6.90
CA LEU A 972 27.54 28.15 5.58
C LEU A 972 28.80 27.54 4.94
N ALA A 973 28.63 26.83 3.82
CA ALA A 973 29.73 26.20 3.09
C ALA A 973 30.10 26.96 1.81
N VAL A 974 29.14 27.70 1.25
CA VAL A 974 29.32 28.48 0.02
C VAL A 974 28.82 29.90 0.25
N PHE A 975 29.68 30.89 -0.03
CA PHE A 975 29.38 32.30 0.10
C PHE A 975 29.98 33.09 -1.06
N SER A 976 29.19 33.97 -1.67
CA SER A 976 29.68 34.92 -2.67
C SER A 976 28.91 36.23 -2.62
N VAL A 977 29.65 37.34 -2.62
CA VAL A 977 29.17 38.72 -2.76
C VAL A 977 29.93 39.46 -3.86
N ALA A 978 30.61 38.71 -4.73
CA ALA A 978 31.44 39.24 -5.79
C ALA A 978 30.63 40.15 -6.74
N HIS A 979 31.30 41.10 -7.39
CA HIS A 979 30.71 42.00 -8.37
C HIS A 979 29.48 42.76 -7.84
N ASN A 980 29.71 43.57 -6.80
CA ASN A 980 28.76 44.50 -6.20
C ASN A 980 29.46 45.86 -5.95
N ASN A 981 28.79 46.78 -5.25
CA ASN A 981 29.33 48.07 -4.83
C ASN A 981 29.54 48.14 -3.29
N LEU A 982 29.95 47.02 -2.68
CA LEU A 982 30.18 46.92 -1.24
C LEU A 982 31.47 47.64 -0.82
N SER A 983 31.50 48.11 0.42
CA SER A 983 32.53 49.01 0.96
C SER A 983 32.93 48.68 2.40
N GLY A 984 34.13 49.09 2.81
CA GLY A 984 34.63 48.93 4.17
C GLY A 984 35.42 47.62 4.39
N PRO A 985 35.81 47.33 5.64
CA PRO A 985 36.57 46.14 5.98
C PRO A 985 35.75 44.87 5.80
N LEU A 986 36.41 43.78 5.37
CA LEU A 986 35.84 42.44 5.42
C LEU A 986 35.60 41.99 6.88
N PRO A 987 34.57 41.17 7.14
CA PRO A 987 34.37 40.57 8.46
C PRO A 987 35.57 39.73 8.91
N ASP A 988 35.76 39.62 10.22
CA ASP A 988 36.80 38.78 10.81
C ASP A 988 36.74 37.35 10.24
N ARG A 989 37.91 36.77 9.95
CA ARG A 989 38.07 35.40 9.47
C ARG A 989 37.83 34.37 10.59
N LYS A 990 36.63 34.34 11.13
CA LYS A 990 36.15 33.41 12.18
C LYS A 990 35.14 32.42 11.59
N ASN A 991 35.02 31.25 12.21
CA ASN A 991 34.10 30.19 11.79
C ASN A 991 34.20 29.90 10.28
N GLN A 992 33.08 29.86 9.56
CA GLN A 992 33.04 29.58 8.12
C GLN A 992 33.65 30.70 7.27
N PHE A 993 33.64 31.96 7.73
CA PHE A 993 34.24 33.08 7.00
C PHE A 993 35.76 32.98 6.87
N GLY A 994 36.41 32.13 7.68
CA GLY A 994 37.83 31.79 7.51
C GLY A 994 38.13 30.93 6.28
N THR A 995 37.12 30.29 5.69
CA THR A 995 37.26 29.36 4.55
C THR A 995 37.08 30.02 3.19
N PHE A 996 36.48 31.22 3.14
CA PHE A 996 36.21 31.91 1.88
C PHE A 996 37.47 32.63 1.35
N GLU A 997 37.65 32.55 0.04
CA GLU A 997 38.81 33.08 -0.67
C GLU A 997 38.52 34.43 -1.35
N GLU A 998 39.53 35.03 -1.98
CA GLU A 998 39.42 36.30 -2.70
C GLU A 998 38.26 36.33 -3.71
N ASN A 999 38.00 35.20 -4.37
CA ASN A 999 36.94 35.07 -5.37
C ASN A 999 35.54 35.37 -4.84
N SER A 1000 35.27 35.10 -3.56
CA SER A 1000 33.97 35.39 -2.93
C SER A 1000 33.68 36.91 -2.80
N TYR A 1001 34.71 37.75 -2.90
CA TYR A 1001 34.63 39.20 -2.66
C TYR A 1001 35.02 40.04 -3.88
N LYS A 1002 35.62 39.41 -4.90
CA LYS A 1002 36.17 40.05 -6.11
C LYS A 1002 35.15 40.99 -6.78
N GLY A 1003 35.64 42.07 -7.39
CA GLY A 1003 34.77 43.01 -8.13
C GLY A 1003 34.01 44.01 -7.25
N ASN A 1004 34.37 44.13 -5.97
CA ASN A 1004 33.92 45.19 -5.07
C ASN A 1004 35.09 46.15 -4.77
N PRO A 1005 35.22 47.28 -5.48
CA PRO A 1005 36.43 48.12 -5.41
C PRO A 1005 36.63 48.82 -4.07
N LEU A 1006 35.58 48.98 -3.26
CA LEU A 1006 35.62 49.68 -1.97
C LEU A 1006 35.83 48.75 -0.76
N LEU A 1007 35.95 47.43 -0.96
CA LEU A 1007 36.29 46.49 0.12
C LEU A 1007 37.79 46.46 0.40
N CYS A 1008 38.15 46.12 1.65
CA CYS A 1008 39.54 45.98 2.09
C CYS A 1008 39.67 44.93 3.22
N GLY A 1009 40.87 44.45 3.48
CA GLY A 1009 41.18 43.42 4.49
C GLY A 1009 41.33 42.01 3.90
N PRO A 1010 42.07 41.10 4.57
CA PRO A 1010 42.37 39.76 4.06
C PRO A 1010 41.08 38.92 3.91
N PRO A 1011 40.90 38.15 2.80
CA PRO A 1011 41.91 37.74 1.82
C PRO A 1011 42.19 38.73 0.68
N LEU A 1012 41.59 39.93 0.67
CA LEU A 1012 41.90 40.92 -0.36
C LEU A 1012 43.30 41.53 -0.11
N ASN A 1013 44.04 41.78 -1.18
CA ASN A 1013 45.36 42.44 -1.13
C ASN A 1013 45.31 43.94 -0.74
N LYS A 1014 44.12 44.48 -0.49
CA LYS A 1014 43.90 45.91 -0.17
C LYS A 1014 43.81 46.12 1.33
N SER A 1015 44.74 46.87 1.93
CA SER A 1015 44.74 47.22 3.35
C SER A 1015 43.69 48.28 3.69
N CYS A 1016 42.99 48.14 4.83
CA CYS A 1016 42.06 49.16 5.32
C CYS A 1016 42.81 50.27 6.06
N GLY A 1017 42.91 51.45 5.46
CA GLY A 1017 43.44 52.67 6.09
C GLY A 1017 42.53 53.86 5.81
N GLU A 1018 42.38 54.78 6.79
CA GLU A 1018 41.62 56.01 6.61
C GLU A 1018 42.37 57.00 5.71
N GLY A 1019 41.73 57.44 4.61
CA GLY A 1019 42.04 58.69 3.92
C GLY A 1019 42.81 58.61 2.58
N THR A 1020 42.08 58.87 1.48
CA THR A 1020 42.50 59.39 0.16
C THR A 1020 43.50 58.60 -0.73
N PRO A 1021 43.27 58.54 -2.07
CA PRO A 1021 44.10 57.77 -3.00
C PRO A 1021 45.34 58.55 -3.44
N SER A 1022 46.52 57.93 -3.34
CA SER A 1022 47.72 58.35 -4.07
C SER A 1022 48.34 57.12 -4.71
N ALA A 1023 48.45 57.16 -6.04
CA ALA A 1023 49.26 56.24 -6.80
C ALA A 1023 50.74 56.36 -6.38
N SER A 1024 51.40 55.23 -6.19
CA SER A 1024 52.83 55.13 -6.44
C SER A 1024 53.19 53.66 -6.69
N SER A 1025 53.94 53.49 -7.77
CA SER A 1025 54.52 52.28 -8.35
C SER A 1025 55.69 51.72 -7.54
N SER A 1026 56.13 50.52 -7.95
CA SER A 1026 57.41 49.83 -7.67
C SER A 1026 57.59 49.28 -6.25
N GLU A 1027 58.17 48.11 -6.01
CA GLU A 1027 58.74 47.03 -6.81
C GLU A 1027 58.82 45.81 -5.89
N GLU A 1028 58.85 44.62 -6.48
CA GLU A 1028 58.99 43.33 -5.81
C GLU A 1028 60.35 43.19 -5.12
N GLU A 1029 60.40 42.52 -3.96
CA GLU A 1029 61.49 41.59 -3.64
C GLU A 1029 61.09 40.64 -2.48
N HIS A 1030 60.89 39.36 -2.81
CA HIS A 1030 61.01 38.26 -1.84
C HIS A 1030 62.00 37.24 -2.38
N GLY A 1031 63.02 36.96 -1.57
CA GLY A 1031 64.19 36.13 -1.93
C GLY A 1031 63.85 34.70 -2.34
N PRO A 1032 64.74 34.06 -3.14
CA PRO A 1032 64.43 32.83 -3.83
C PRO A 1032 64.46 31.62 -2.88
N VAL A 1033 63.38 30.84 -2.90
CA VAL A 1033 63.49 29.38 -2.74
C VAL A 1033 64.11 28.85 -4.03
N ASP A 1034 65.10 27.96 -3.92
CA ASP A 1034 65.81 27.39 -5.07
C ASP A 1034 64.86 26.58 -5.96
N MET A 1035 64.25 27.27 -6.94
CA MET A 1035 63.29 26.73 -7.90
C MET A 1035 63.88 25.62 -8.77
N GLY A 1036 65.21 25.52 -8.87
CA GLY A 1036 65.87 24.42 -9.57
C GLY A 1036 65.59 23.07 -8.90
N TYR A 1037 65.81 22.99 -7.58
CA TYR A 1037 65.55 21.75 -6.83
C TYR A 1037 64.06 21.44 -6.68
N PHE A 1038 63.19 22.46 -6.59
CA PHE A 1038 61.74 22.27 -6.60
C PHE A 1038 61.26 21.71 -7.95
N HIS A 1039 61.67 22.29 -9.09
CA HIS A 1039 61.27 21.79 -10.39
C HIS A 1039 61.85 20.39 -10.70
N ILE A 1040 63.09 20.11 -10.27
CA ILE A 1040 63.70 18.79 -10.45
C ILE A 1040 62.97 17.74 -9.59
N SER A 1041 62.75 18.02 -8.30
CA SER A 1041 62.02 17.08 -7.43
C SER A 1041 60.58 16.86 -7.90
N PHE A 1042 59.90 17.93 -8.34
CA PHE A 1042 58.55 17.86 -8.90
C PHE A 1042 58.51 17.07 -10.21
N ALA A 1043 59.47 17.28 -11.12
CA ALA A 1043 59.58 16.55 -12.38
C ALA A 1043 59.89 15.06 -12.16
N VAL A 1044 60.80 14.75 -11.21
CA VAL A 1044 61.13 13.37 -10.84
C VAL A 1044 59.91 12.69 -10.22
N SER A 1045 59.24 13.33 -9.25
CA SER A 1045 58.01 12.80 -8.63
C SER A 1045 56.92 12.55 -9.66
N TYR A 1046 56.69 13.50 -10.56
CA TYR A 1046 55.70 13.36 -11.64
C TYR A 1046 56.06 12.23 -12.60
N GLY A 1047 57.33 12.10 -12.97
CA GLY A 1047 57.85 11.00 -13.78
C GLY A 1047 57.65 9.64 -13.13
N THR A 1048 57.96 9.51 -11.83
CA THR A 1048 57.73 8.26 -11.08
C THR A 1048 56.25 7.92 -10.94
N ILE A 1049 55.38 8.89 -10.68
CA ILE A 1049 53.93 8.67 -10.58
C ILE A 1049 53.37 8.24 -11.93
N PHE A 1050 53.79 8.89 -13.02
CA PHE A 1050 53.38 8.53 -14.37
C PHE A 1050 53.78 7.10 -14.72
N LEU A 1051 55.04 6.73 -14.47
CA LEU A 1051 55.55 5.38 -14.74
C LEU A 1051 54.90 4.32 -13.86
N ALA A 1052 54.69 4.61 -12.56
CA ALA A 1052 53.99 3.71 -11.64
C ALA A 1052 52.52 3.50 -12.07
N THR A 1053 51.85 4.57 -12.52
CA THR A 1053 50.47 4.50 -13.01
C THR A 1053 50.40 3.66 -14.28
N VAL A 1054 51.30 3.87 -15.24
CA VAL A 1054 51.39 3.07 -16.47
C VAL A 1054 51.64 1.60 -16.14
N ALA A 1055 52.54 1.30 -15.21
CA ALA A 1055 52.83 -0.07 -14.77
C ALA A 1055 51.61 -0.75 -14.11
N VAL A 1056 50.89 -0.04 -13.22
CA VAL A 1056 49.67 -0.54 -12.56
C VAL A 1056 48.56 -0.82 -13.59
N LEU A 1057 48.40 0.07 -14.58
CA LEU A 1057 47.42 -0.10 -15.66
C LEU A 1057 47.80 -1.22 -16.64
N TYR A 1058 49.09 -1.53 -16.80
CA TYR A 1058 49.55 -2.63 -17.64
C TYR A 1058 49.39 -4.00 -16.97
N ILE A 1059 49.74 -4.09 -15.68
CA ILE A 1059 49.76 -5.35 -14.91
C ILE A 1059 48.35 -5.75 -14.47
N ASN A 1060 47.51 -4.79 -14.07
CA ASN A 1060 46.20 -5.09 -13.49
C ASN A 1060 45.04 -4.68 -14.41
N PRO A 1061 44.39 -5.64 -15.10
CA PRO A 1061 43.31 -5.35 -16.05
C PRO A 1061 42.05 -4.77 -15.38
N TYR A 1062 41.87 -4.93 -14.06
CA TYR A 1062 40.78 -4.30 -13.31
C TYR A 1062 41.01 -2.78 -13.20
N TRP A 1063 42.20 -2.36 -12.75
CA TRP A 1063 42.55 -0.94 -12.65
C TRP A 1063 42.62 -0.27 -14.02
N ARG A 1064 43.03 -0.99 -15.07
CA ARG A 1064 42.95 -0.52 -16.45
C ARG A 1064 41.52 -0.14 -16.86
N ARG A 1065 40.55 -1.03 -16.59
CA ARG A 1065 39.14 -0.77 -16.90
C ARG A 1065 38.56 0.33 -16.01
N ALA A 1066 38.90 0.35 -14.72
CA ALA A 1066 38.44 1.38 -13.80
C ALA A 1066 38.99 2.77 -14.18
N TRP A 1067 40.25 2.85 -14.63
CA TRP A 1067 40.87 4.08 -15.09
C TRP A 1067 40.30 4.56 -16.42
N PHE A 1068 40.12 3.69 -17.42
CA PHE A 1068 39.47 4.10 -18.67
C PHE A 1068 38.02 4.50 -18.44
N LYS A 1069 37.30 3.84 -17.52
CA LYS A 1069 35.97 4.27 -17.08
C LYS A 1069 35.99 5.61 -16.34
N PHE A 1070 36.98 5.85 -15.48
CA PHE A 1070 37.17 7.15 -14.83
C PHE A 1070 37.52 8.26 -15.83
N VAL A 1071 38.37 7.97 -16.81
CA VAL A 1071 38.70 8.91 -17.90
C VAL A 1071 37.49 9.15 -18.78
N GLU A 1072 36.70 8.13 -19.09
CA GLU A 1072 35.45 8.22 -19.84
C GLU A 1072 34.41 9.03 -19.04
N ASP A 1073 34.26 8.79 -17.74
CA ASP A 1073 33.39 9.56 -16.84
C ASP A 1073 33.86 11.02 -16.73
N ARG A 1074 35.18 11.26 -16.72
CA ARG A 1074 35.77 12.62 -16.67
C ARG A 1074 35.73 13.33 -18.02
N SER A 1075 35.91 12.63 -19.13
CA SER A 1075 35.75 13.19 -20.48
C SER A 1075 34.29 13.45 -20.77
N THR A 1076 33.38 12.64 -20.25
CA THR A 1076 31.93 12.84 -20.31
C THR A 1076 31.54 14.01 -19.40
N ALA A 1077 32.11 14.12 -18.19
CA ALA A 1077 31.92 15.28 -17.32
C ALA A 1077 32.54 16.57 -17.90
N CYS A 1078 33.67 16.51 -18.61
CA CYS A 1078 34.26 17.64 -19.34
C CYS A 1078 33.46 17.97 -20.61
N TYR A 1079 32.94 16.97 -21.31
CA TYR A 1079 32.04 17.15 -22.45
C TYR A 1079 30.73 17.80 -22.01
N PHE A 1080 30.15 17.38 -20.89
CA PHE A 1080 29.01 18.05 -20.27
C PHE A 1080 29.39 19.40 -19.69
N PHE A 1081 30.57 19.60 -19.10
CA PHE A 1081 31.04 20.91 -18.66
C PHE A 1081 31.23 21.88 -19.83
N ILE A 1082 31.74 21.42 -20.97
CA ILE A 1082 31.95 22.22 -22.20
C ILE A 1082 30.64 22.42 -22.95
N MET A 1083 29.75 21.42 -23.03
CA MET A 1083 28.40 21.55 -23.61
C MET A 1083 27.48 22.42 -22.75
N ASP A 1084 27.59 22.32 -21.42
CA ASP A 1084 26.93 23.22 -20.48
C ASP A 1084 27.57 24.61 -20.56
N SER A 1085 28.88 24.75 -20.75
CA SER A 1085 29.55 26.04 -21.01
C SER A 1085 29.19 26.69 -22.35
N LEU A 1086 28.94 25.89 -23.40
CA LEU A 1086 28.53 26.37 -24.73
C LEU A 1086 27.01 26.64 -24.81
N GLY A 1087 26.19 25.93 -24.01
CA GLY A 1087 24.78 26.25 -23.76
C GLY A 1087 24.56 27.40 -22.76
N ARG A 1088 25.58 27.79 -21.99
CA ARG A 1088 25.60 28.91 -21.01
C ARG A 1088 25.82 30.30 -21.64
N LEU A 1089 25.92 30.41 -22.97
CA LEU A 1089 26.22 31.67 -23.65
C LEU A 1089 25.09 32.71 -23.88
N PRO A 1090 23.88 32.66 -23.27
CA PRO A 1090 22.97 33.82 -23.31
C PRO A 1090 23.21 34.87 -22.20
N CYS A 1091 23.91 34.56 -21.10
CA CYS A 1091 24.16 35.55 -20.03
C CYS A 1091 25.41 36.43 -20.25
N PHE A 1092 26.33 36.04 -21.14
CA PHE A 1092 27.60 36.75 -21.36
C PHE A 1092 27.65 37.60 -22.65
N ARG A 1093 26.52 37.76 -23.38
CA ARG A 1093 26.52 38.38 -24.72
C ARG A 1093 25.66 39.64 -24.93
N ARG A 1094 25.22 40.31 -23.86
CA ARG A 1094 24.64 41.66 -23.93
C ARG A 1094 25.45 42.60 -23.04
N ASN A 1095 26.63 43.00 -23.54
CA ASN A 1095 27.37 44.24 -23.28
C ASN A 1095 28.81 44.05 -23.80
N MET A 1096 28.94 43.98 -25.12
CA MET A 1096 30.02 44.71 -25.81
C MET A 1096 29.37 45.86 -26.55
#